data_AF-A0A2N3CNV3-F1
#
_entry.id   AF-A0A2N3CNV3-F1
#
_cell.length_a   1.000
_cell.length_b   1.000
_cell.length_c   1.000
_cell.angle_alpha   90.00
_cell.angle_beta   90.00
_cell.angle_gamma   90.00
#
_symmetry.space_group_name_H-M   'P 1'
#
loop_
_entity.id
_entity.type
_entity.pdbx_description
1 polymer ?
#
loop_
_entity_poly.entity_id
_entity_poly.type
_entity_poly.pdbx_seq_one_letter_code
_entity_poly.pdbx_strand_id
1 'polypeptide(L)'
;MLAGLAALTRRGTLALGLGLAATIALPATAEVKVAAIYTVPVEQQWVSRIHKALSAEEAAGRISYVYSENVANTDYERVMREYAEAGMQLVVGEAFAVERAARKVAADYPDTAFLMGSSFGPAQPNFAVFDNWIHEPSYLTGMIAGATTQSNLIGMVGGFAIPEVNRLMHAFMDGAREVNPDVRFLVSFINSWYDPPKAKESAFAMMDAGADIMYAERFGVSDAAVERGVKAIGNVIDTADQYPGTILASALWHMEPTIDRAISAVEAGSFEPADYGQYSFMAYGGGSFVADEALVSADVLATAKALALLGENGAGKTTLMNMLFGHYLPDAGQVMVADAGGHLRPLPPGDPQAALDAGIGMVHQHFTLALNLSAFDNITLGAEPLWVPRRARGRLRARIEAIMADTGLVVPLDAPVARLTVGERQRVEILKALYREARILVLDEPTAVLTPQEADSLFATVGRMAERGLAVIFISHKLREVLAFSRRIAVLRHGRKVGEMATTTADQAAIARLMVGAETEAEARPSMTPGAPMLELDDIDLGTGDPRRSLKDVSFTVHTHEIVGIAGVSGNGQAALAALLSGLAAPDRGALRLAGAEVTRFEPAGMLRAGVGRIPEDRHHDGVVGSMSVAENLALEALDTPAVARLGVLRRAAMRAWAVTAAQDYDIRGPGPEAEVRLLSGGNMQKLILARVFARKPRLILANQPTRGLDIGAAHAVARRLLEARARGAGVVLISEDLDEILGLADRVLVMHDGRLSEAVSRDRAVIGLMMAGERAA
;
A
#
# COMPACT_ATOMS: atom_id res chain seq x y z
N MET A 1 -56.71 -7.07 -50.98
CA MET A 1 -57.69 -7.90 -50.25
C MET A 1 -57.23 -7.92 -48.79
N LEU A 2 -57.77 -7.07 -47.89
CA LEU A 2 -58.98 -7.33 -47.08
C LEU A 2 -58.93 -8.74 -46.47
N ALA A 3 -59.01 -9.02 -45.17
CA ALA A 3 -59.18 -8.34 -43.88
C ALA A 3 -58.68 -9.39 -42.83
N GLY A 4 -58.39 -9.13 -41.55
CA GLY A 4 -59.01 -8.25 -40.58
C GLY A 4 -58.35 -8.47 -39.21
N LEU A 5 -58.43 -7.45 -38.37
CA LEU A 5 -58.05 -7.46 -36.96
C LEU A 5 -59.09 -8.22 -36.11
N ALA A 6 -58.66 -8.87 -35.03
CA ALA A 6 -59.34 -8.80 -33.73
C ALA A 6 -58.42 -9.25 -32.58
N ALA A 7 -58.48 -8.50 -31.48
CA ALA A 7 -57.72 -8.65 -30.24
C ALA A 7 -58.20 -9.84 -29.37
N LEU A 8 -57.38 -10.29 -28.40
CA LEU A 8 -57.74 -10.31 -26.95
C LEU A 8 -56.61 -10.88 -26.04
N THR A 9 -56.15 -10.01 -25.14
CA THR A 9 -55.81 -10.16 -23.70
C THR A 9 -54.94 -11.29 -23.11
N ARG A 10 -54.01 -10.82 -22.25
CA ARG A 10 -53.28 -11.51 -21.18
C ARG A 10 -54.22 -12.10 -20.10
N ARG A 11 -53.81 -13.27 -19.60
CA ARG A 11 -54.15 -13.96 -18.32
C ARG A 11 -55.31 -14.98 -18.36
N GLY A 12 -54.94 -16.23 -18.05
CA GLY A 12 -55.80 -17.39 -17.83
C GLY A 12 -55.02 -18.68 -18.06
N THR A 13 -54.04 -19.00 -17.21
CA THR A 13 -54.12 -20.02 -16.13
C THR A 13 -53.61 -21.42 -16.55
N LEU A 14 -52.48 -21.78 -15.93
CA LEU A 14 -52.00 -23.13 -15.63
C LEU A 14 -53.11 -24.18 -15.45
N ALA A 15 -52.96 -25.34 -16.11
CA ALA A 15 -52.97 -26.66 -15.44
C ALA A 15 -52.65 -27.82 -16.42
N LEU A 16 -51.55 -28.51 -16.11
CA LEU A 16 -51.27 -29.95 -16.23
C LEU A 16 -51.39 -30.71 -17.56
N GLY A 17 -50.30 -31.44 -17.88
CA GLY A 17 -50.37 -32.67 -18.67
C GLY A 17 -49.03 -33.23 -19.16
N LEU A 18 -48.25 -33.81 -18.24
CA LEU A 18 -47.15 -34.76 -18.44
C LEU A 18 -46.87 -35.29 -19.86
N GLY A 19 -45.62 -35.16 -20.34
CA GLY A 19 -45.10 -35.95 -21.45
C GLY A 19 -43.68 -35.58 -21.88
N LEU A 20 -42.73 -36.48 -21.60
CA LEU A 20 -41.32 -36.53 -22.03
C LEU A 20 -40.34 -35.53 -21.41
N ALA A 21 -39.88 -35.86 -20.19
CA ALA A 21 -38.52 -35.53 -19.79
C ALA A 21 -37.56 -36.51 -20.50
N ALA A 22 -37.00 -36.10 -21.64
CA ALA A 22 -35.78 -36.71 -22.15
C ALA A 22 -34.63 -36.20 -21.26
N THR A 23 -34.21 -37.03 -20.30
CA THR A 23 -32.93 -36.87 -19.62
C THR A 23 -31.84 -36.91 -20.69
N ILE A 24 -31.29 -35.74 -21.03
CA ILE A 24 -29.98 -35.66 -21.67
C ILE A 24 -29.00 -36.15 -20.60
N ALA A 25 -28.64 -37.43 -20.66
CA ALA A 25 -27.48 -37.92 -19.95
C ALA A 25 -26.27 -37.19 -20.52
N LEU A 26 -25.66 -36.31 -19.73
CA LEU A 26 -24.30 -35.85 -20.00
C LEU A 26 -23.42 -37.10 -20.10
N PRO A 27 -22.60 -37.25 -21.15
CA PRO A 27 -21.66 -38.37 -21.19
C PRO A 27 -20.75 -38.23 -19.98
N ALA A 28 -20.60 -39.31 -19.20
CA ALA A 28 -19.54 -39.41 -18.23
C ALA A 28 -18.22 -39.23 -18.99
N THR A 29 -17.47 -38.19 -18.66
CA THR A 29 -16.10 -37.98 -19.17
C THR A 29 -15.31 -39.24 -18.88
N ALA A 30 -14.77 -39.89 -19.91
CA ALA A 30 -13.93 -41.06 -19.73
C ALA A 30 -12.70 -40.66 -18.91
N GLU A 31 -12.48 -41.38 -17.82
CA GLU A 31 -11.38 -41.17 -16.88
C GLU A 31 -10.02 -41.26 -17.58
N VAL A 32 -9.14 -40.27 -17.37
CA VAL A 32 -7.83 -40.25 -18.02
C VAL A 32 -6.91 -41.29 -17.38
N LYS A 33 -6.28 -42.15 -18.19
CA LYS A 33 -5.31 -43.13 -17.69
C LYS A 33 -3.94 -42.49 -17.48
N VAL A 34 -3.48 -42.43 -16.23
CA VAL A 34 -2.21 -41.80 -15.86
C VAL A 34 -1.29 -42.81 -15.19
N ALA A 35 -0.02 -42.82 -15.61
CA ALA A 35 1.03 -43.58 -14.94
C ALA A 35 2.13 -42.67 -14.40
N ALA A 36 2.79 -43.07 -13.31
CA ALA A 36 4.00 -42.40 -12.85
C ALA A 36 5.21 -43.34 -12.67
N ILE A 37 6.41 -42.79 -12.94
CA ILE A 37 7.67 -43.52 -12.85
C ILE A 37 8.64 -42.76 -11.93
N TYR A 38 8.94 -43.36 -10.78
CA TYR A 38 9.81 -42.78 -9.76
C TYR A 38 11.08 -43.61 -9.59
N THR A 39 12.22 -42.92 -9.55
CA THR A 39 13.54 -43.56 -9.37
C THR A 39 13.86 -43.88 -7.91
N VAL A 40 13.09 -43.30 -7.00
CA VAL A 40 13.20 -43.39 -5.54
C VAL A 40 11.83 -43.74 -4.93
N PRO A 41 11.74 -44.08 -3.63
CA PRO A 41 10.46 -44.31 -2.96
C PRO A 41 9.55 -43.08 -3.01
N VAL A 42 8.23 -43.29 -3.01
CA VAL A 42 7.24 -42.21 -3.10
C VAL A 42 7.26 -41.23 -1.92
N GLU A 43 7.84 -41.63 -0.78
CA GLU A 43 8.02 -40.79 0.40
C GLU A 43 9.14 -39.74 0.21
N GLN A 44 9.96 -39.85 -0.83
CA GLN A 44 11.02 -38.89 -1.10
C GLN A 44 10.42 -37.49 -1.37
N GLN A 45 11.02 -36.43 -0.81
CA GLN A 45 10.43 -35.09 -0.77
C GLN A 45 9.86 -34.60 -2.11
N TRP A 46 10.62 -34.72 -3.20
CA TRP A 46 10.23 -34.31 -4.55
C TRP A 46 9.10 -35.18 -5.10
N VAL A 47 9.33 -36.49 -5.15
CA VAL A 47 8.39 -37.47 -5.70
C VAL A 47 7.06 -37.46 -4.96
N SER A 48 7.10 -37.26 -3.64
CA SER A 48 5.91 -37.23 -2.79
C SER A 48 4.92 -36.15 -3.21
N ARG A 49 5.38 -35.02 -3.75
CA ARG A 49 4.49 -33.93 -4.21
C ARG A 49 3.74 -34.35 -5.47
N ILE A 50 4.44 -35.00 -6.40
CA ILE A 50 3.85 -35.54 -7.62
C ILE A 50 2.81 -36.62 -7.28
N HIS A 51 3.21 -37.58 -6.44
CA HIS A 51 2.35 -38.68 -6.03
C HIS A 51 1.11 -38.19 -5.28
N LYS A 52 1.26 -37.21 -4.37
CA LYS A 52 0.14 -36.59 -3.65
C LYS A 52 -0.84 -35.90 -4.60
N ALA A 53 -0.35 -35.12 -5.56
CA ALA A 53 -1.21 -34.43 -6.52
C ALA A 53 -1.98 -35.42 -7.42
N LEU A 54 -1.31 -36.45 -7.94
CA LEU A 54 -1.97 -37.49 -8.75
C LEU A 54 -2.99 -38.30 -7.93
N SER A 55 -2.67 -38.66 -6.69
CA SER A 55 -3.60 -39.38 -5.80
C SER A 55 -4.83 -38.54 -5.47
N ALA A 56 -4.70 -37.21 -5.39
CA ALA A 56 -5.83 -36.31 -5.17
C ALA A 56 -6.78 -36.29 -6.38
N GLU A 57 -6.24 -36.28 -7.60
CA GLU A 57 -7.04 -36.34 -8.84
C GLU A 57 -7.70 -37.70 -9.05
N GLU A 58 -7.04 -38.80 -8.63
CA GLU A 58 -7.65 -40.14 -8.60
C GLU A 58 -8.79 -40.20 -7.59
N ALA A 59 -8.59 -39.68 -6.37
CA ALA A 59 -9.64 -39.61 -5.36
C ALA A 59 -10.83 -38.72 -5.81
N ALA A 60 -10.58 -37.72 -6.65
CA ALA A 60 -11.60 -36.90 -7.28
C ALA A 60 -12.32 -37.60 -8.46
N GLY A 61 -11.86 -38.79 -8.88
CA GLY A 61 -12.44 -39.57 -9.96
C GLY A 61 -12.17 -39.01 -11.36
N ARG A 62 -11.15 -38.15 -11.52
CA ARG A 62 -10.76 -37.59 -12.82
C ARG A 62 -9.81 -38.50 -13.58
N ILE A 63 -8.97 -39.25 -12.86
CA ILE A 63 -7.94 -40.11 -13.45
C ILE A 63 -7.90 -41.50 -12.80
N SER A 64 -7.50 -42.49 -13.60
CA SER A 64 -7.05 -43.78 -13.11
C SER A 64 -5.53 -43.71 -12.98
N TYR A 65 -5.00 -43.97 -11.78
CA TYR A 65 -3.59 -43.76 -11.48
C TYR A 65 -2.88 -45.06 -11.10
N VAL A 66 -1.75 -45.31 -11.76
CA VAL A 66 -0.82 -46.41 -11.42
C VAL A 66 0.61 -45.87 -11.36
N TYR A 67 1.49 -46.50 -10.58
CA TYR A 67 2.87 -46.04 -10.52
C TYR A 67 3.88 -47.16 -10.28
N SER A 68 5.13 -46.89 -10.65
CA SER A 68 6.29 -47.69 -10.26
C SER A 68 7.27 -46.81 -9.50
N GLU A 69 7.80 -47.34 -8.40
CA GLU A 69 8.83 -46.69 -7.59
C GLU A 69 10.09 -47.55 -7.51
N ASN A 70 11.21 -46.94 -7.08
CA ASN A 70 12.53 -47.60 -7.04
C ASN A 70 12.97 -48.15 -8.41
N VAL A 71 12.55 -47.50 -9.51
CA VAL A 71 12.93 -47.91 -10.86
C VAL A 71 14.38 -47.51 -11.11
N ALA A 72 15.25 -48.50 -11.32
CA ALA A 72 16.64 -48.25 -11.69
C ALA A 72 16.73 -47.52 -13.04
N ASN A 73 17.71 -46.63 -13.19
CA ASN A 73 17.94 -45.89 -14.45
C ASN A 73 18.06 -46.82 -15.68
N THR A 74 18.59 -48.03 -15.50
CA THR A 74 18.71 -49.06 -16.55
C THR A 74 17.37 -49.65 -16.98
N ASP A 75 16.37 -49.64 -16.11
CA ASP A 75 15.02 -50.16 -16.34
C ASP A 75 14.03 -49.08 -16.77
N TYR A 76 14.38 -47.81 -16.61
CA TYR A 76 13.48 -46.68 -16.86
C TYR A 76 12.92 -46.67 -18.30
N GLU A 77 13.76 -46.92 -19.31
CA GLU A 77 13.31 -46.99 -20.71
C GLU A 77 12.26 -48.10 -20.90
N ARG A 78 12.49 -49.27 -20.31
CA ARG A 78 11.59 -50.43 -20.40
C ARG A 78 10.23 -50.12 -19.75
N VAL A 79 10.24 -49.60 -18.52
CA VAL A 79 9.01 -49.26 -17.78
C VAL A 79 8.20 -48.18 -18.50
N MET A 80 8.88 -47.17 -19.06
CA MET A 80 8.22 -46.11 -19.83
C MET A 80 7.53 -46.65 -21.10
N ARG A 81 8.14 -47.62 -21.78
CA ARG A 81 7.51 -48.32 -22.92
C ARG A 81 6.31 -49.17 -22.48
N GLU A 82 6.45 -49.91 -21.39
CA GLU A 82 5.37 -50.75 -20.84
C GLU A 82 4.11 -49.92 -20.55
N TYR A 83 4.26 -48.72 -19.97
CA TYR A 83 3.11 -47.83 -19.73
C TYR A 83 2.50 -47.25 -21.00
N ALA A 84 3.32 -46.86 -21.98
CA ALA A 84 2.82 -46.38 -23.27
C ALA A 84 2.07 -47.50 -24.02
N GLU A 85 2.61 -48.72 -24.05
CA GLU A 85 1.98 -49.90 -24.66
C GLU A 85 0.70 -50.35 -23.94
N ALA A 86 0.62 -50.12 -22.63
CA ALA A 86 -0.59 -50.33 -21.84
C ALA A 86 -1.70 -49.28 -22.12
N GLY A 87 -1.43 -48.30 -22.98
CA GLY A 87 -2.39 -47.28 -23.39
C GLY A 87 -2.60 -46.19 -22.34
N MET A 88 -1.57 -45.86 -21.56
CA MET A 88 -1.58 -44.69 -20.69
C MET A 88 -1.61 -43.41 -21.53
N GLN A 89 -2.46 -42.48 -21.14
CA GLN A 89 -2.65 -41.22 -21.86
C GLN A 89 -1.68 -40.14 -21.37
N LEU A 90 -1.30 -40.19 -20.09
CA LEU A 90 -0.28 -39.33 -19.49
C LEU A 90 0.70 -40.18 -18.67
N VAL A 91 2.00 -39.96 -18.87
CA VAL A 91 3.06 -40.54 -18.04
C VAL A 91 3.84 -39.41 -17.37
N VAL A 92 3.89 -39.42 -16.05
CA VAL A 92 4.58 -38.41 -15.22
C VAL A 92 5.82 -39.01 -14.56
N GLY A 93 6.95 -38.33 -14.59
CA GLY A 93 8.17 -38.88 -13.97
C GLY A 93 9.34 -37.92 -13.93
N GLU A 94 10.52 -38.45 -13.69
CA GLU A 94 11.78 -37.72 -13.60
C GLU A 94 12.81 -38.30 -14.60
N ALA A 95 13.28 -37.47 -15.53
CA ALA A 95 14.16 -37.89 -16.62
C ALA A 95 15.64 -37.49 -16.41
N PHE A 96 16.01 -36.85 -15.29
CA PHE A 96 17.33 -36.22 -15.07
C PHE A 96 18.53 -37.11 -15.42
N ALA A 97 18.49 -38.41 -15.08
CA ALA A 97 19.58 -39.36 -15.33
C ALA A 97 19.41 -40.18 -16.62
N VAL A 98 18.26 -40.04 -17.31
CA VAL A 98 17.83 -40.90 -18.42
C VAL A 98 17.30 -40.11 -19.63
N GLU A 99 17.61 -38.82 -19.71
CA GLU A 99 17.11 -37.86 -20.72
C GLU A 99 17.05 -38.40 -22.15
N ARG A 100 18.17 -38.96 -22.63
CA ARG A 100 18.25 -39.48 -24.01
C ARG A 100 17.30 -40.66 -24.22
N ALA A 101 17.22 -41.56 -23.26
CA ALA A 101 16.36 -42.75 -23.36
C ALA A 101 14.88 -42.35 -23.24
N ALA A 102 14.54 -41.49 -22.28
CA ALA A 102 13.16 -41.02 -22.08
C ALA A 102 12.63 -40.27 -23.31
N ARG A 103 13.41 -39.35 -23.88
CA ARG A 103 13.01 -38.60 -25.09
C ARG A 103 12.87 -39.49 -26.33
N LYS A 104 13.72 -40.52 -26.43
CA LYS A 104 13.60 -41.53 -27.50
C LYS A 104 12.29 -42.31 -27.36
N VAL A 105 11.96 -42.77 -26.15
CA VAL A 105 10.67 -43.46 -25.92
C VAL A 105 9.51 -42.55 -26.26
N ALA A 106 9.51 -41.29 -25.80
CA ALA A 106 8.41 -40.38 -26.12
C ALA A 106 8.19 -40.18 -27.62
N ALA A 107 9.28 -40.09 -28.40
CA ALA A 107 9.20 -40.03 -29.86
C ALA A 107 8.65 -41.31 -30.51
N ASP A 108 8.89 -42.48 -29.91
CA ASP A 108 8.36 -43.77 -30.39
C ASP A 108 6.85 -43.92 -30.13
N TYR A 109 6.29 -43.20 -29.14
CA TYR A 109 4.86 -43.26 -28.76
C TYR A 109 4.21 -41.86 -28.78
N PRO A 110 3.97 -41.26 -29.95
CA PRO A 110 3.50 -39.87 -30.08
C PRO A 110 2.10 -39.62 -29.51
N ASP A 111 1.28 -40.65 -29.32
CA ASP A 111 -0.10 -40.54 -28.80
C ASP A 111 -0.16 -40.51 -27.26
N THR A 112 0.94 -40.79 -26.57
CA THR A 112 1.04 -40.70 -25.11
C THR A 112 1.67 -39.35 -24.72
N ALA A 113 1.05 -38.61 -23.80
CA ALA A 113 1.63 -37.41 -23.24
C ALA A 113 2.69 -37.76 -22.19
N PHE A 114 3.85 -37.11 -22.23
CA PHE A 114 4.91 -37.28 -21.24
C PHE A 114 5.18 -35.95 -20.53
N LEU A 115 5.04 -35.94 -19.21
CA LEU A 115 5.35 -34.79 -18.36
C LEU A 115 6.52 -35.16 -17.43
N MET A 116 7.70 -34.62 -17.69
CA MET A 116 8.94 -35.12 -17.08
C MET A 116 9.73 -34.03 -16.35
N GLY A 117 10.16 -34.33 -15.13
CA GLY A 117 11.19 -33.55 -14.44
C GLY A 117 12.49 -33.62 -15.23
N SER A 118 12.96 -32.49 -15.75
CA SER A 118 14.08 -32.46 -16.71
C SER A 118 14.87 -31.16 -16.59
N SER A 119 16.19 -31.25 -16.76
CA SER A 119 17.09 -30.10 -16.85
C SER A 119 17.12 -29.46 -18.25
N PHE A 120 16.40 -30.04 -19.21
CA PHE A 120 16.37 -29.60 -20.60
C PHE A 120 14.95 -29.17 -21.00
N GLY A 121 14.84 -28.37 -22.06
CA GLY A 121 13.55 -27.92 -22.56
C GLY A 121 12.64 -29.05 -23.09
N PRO A 122 11.37 -28.74 -23.37
CA PRO A 122 10.43 -29.70 -23.94
C PRO A 122 10.87 -30.21 -25.32
N ALA A 123 10.36 -31.38 -25.72
CA ALA A 123 10.63 -31.96 -27.04
C ALA A 123 9.34 -32.40 -27.74
N GLN A 124 9.27 -32.10 -29.03
CA GLN A 124 8.17 -32.53 -29.90
C GLN A 124 8.20 -34.06 -30.11
N PRO A 125 7.04 -34.71 -30.27
CA PRO A 125 5.69 -34.11 -30.30
C PRO A 125 5.00 -33.99 -28.93
N ASN A 126 5.48 -34.66 -27.89
CA ASN A 126 4.68 -35.01 -26.71
C ASN A 126 5.45 -35.02 -25.38
N PHE A 127 6.68 -34.49 -25.34
CA PHE A 127 7.52 -34.46 -24.15
C PHE A 127 7.53 -33.06 -23.52
N ALA A 128 6.63 -32.83 -22.56
CA ALA A 128 6.62 -31.65 -21.71
C ALA A 128 7.57 -31.82 -20.52
N VAL A 129 8.01 -30.71 -19.96
CA VAL A 129 8.96 -30.69 -18.83
C VAL A 129 8.42 -29.85 -17.69
N PHE A 130 8.85 -30.16 -16.46
CA PHE A 130 8.57 -29.34 -15.29
C PHE A 130 9.76 -29.33 -14.33
N ASP A 131 9.73 -28.38 -13.40
CA ASP A 131 10.75 -28.20 -12.38
C ASP A 131 10.14 -27.47 -11.16
N ASN A 132 10.73 -27.64 -9.97
CA ASN A 132 10.27 -27.04 -8.73
C ASN A 132 10.80 -25.60 -8.58
N TRP A 133 10.25 -24.67 -9.37
CA TRP A 133 10.62 -23.25 -9.30
C TRP A 133 10.18 -22.53 -8.00
N ILE A 134 10.34 -23.15 -6.84
CA ILE A 134 10.02 -22.64 -5.51
C ILE A 134 11.11 -21.72 -4.95
N HIS A 135 11.82 -20.99 -5.80
CA HIS A 135 12.84 -20.03 -5.40
C HIS A 135 12.28 -18.85 -4.58
N GLU A 136 11.02 -18.46 -4.82
CA GLU A 136 10.32 -17.43 -4.04
C GLU A 136 10.16 -17.82 -2.54
N PRO A 137 9.58 -18.99 -2.18
CA PRO A 137 9.53 -19.41 -0.79
C PRO A 137 10.91 -19.81 -0.24
N SER A 138 11.84 -20.31 -1.05
CA SER A 138 13.24 -20.52 -0.60
C SER A 138 13.90 -19.19 -0.18
N TYR A 139 13.68 -18.11 -0.92
CA TYR A 139 14.14 -16.77 -0.54
C TYR A 139 13.53 -16.31 0.78
N LEU A 140 12.21 -16.47 0.95
CA LEU A 140 11.51 -16.07 2.19
C LEU A 140 11.99 -16.86 3.42
N THR A 141 12.18 -18.17 3.28
CA THR A 141 12.75 -18.99 4.36
C THR A 141 14.23 -18.69 4.61
N GLY A 142 14.96 -18.23 3.59
CA GLY A 142 16.29 -17.64 3.71
C GLY A 142 16.31 -16.42 4.62
N MET A 143 15.37 -15.49 4.43
CA MET A 143 15.23 -14.32 5.31
C MET A 143 14.99 -14.73 6.77
N ILE A 144 14.15 -15.75 7.00
CA ILE A 144 13.92 -16.26 8.36
C ILE A 144 15.22 -16.80 8.95
N ALA A 145 15.98 -17.59 8.19
CA ALA A 145 17.25 -18.15 8.65
C ALA A 145 18.29 -17.06 8.93
N GLY A 146 18.45 -16.08 8.04
CA GLY A 146 19.39 -14.97 8.21
C GLY A 146 19.08 -14.08 9.42
N ALA A 147 17.80 -13.89 9.72
CA ALA A 147 17.37 -13.12 10.89
C ALA A 147 17.46 -13.91 12.21
N THR A 148 17.49 -15.25 12.14
CA THR A 148 17.48 -16.13 13.32
C THR A 148 18.86 -16.64 13.71
N THR A 149 19.82 -16.72 12.77
CA THR A 149 21.18 -17.21 13.06
C THR A 149 21.89 -16.31 14.07
N GLN A 150 22.56 -16.94 15.03
CA GLN A 150 23.40 -16.33 16.06
C GLN A 150 24.89 -16.40 15.70
N SER A 151 25.30 -17.43 14.94
CA SER A 151 26.69 -17.63 14.54
C SER A 151 27.05 -16.96 13.21
N ASN A 152 26.05 -16.47 12.46
CA ASN A 152 26.18 -16.02 11.07
C ASN A 152 26.77 -17.11 10.15
N LEU A 153 26.61 -18.39 10.51
CA LEU A 153 27.07 -19.53 9.71
C LEU A 153 25.93 -20.53 9.52
N ILE A 154 25.52 -20.72 8.27
CA ILE A 154 24.42 -21.63 7.90
C ILE A 154 24.98 -22.80 7.09
N GLY A 155 24.63 -24.03 7.49
CA GLY A 155 25.01 -25.25 6.78
C GLY A 155 23.97 -25.65 5.74
N MET A 156 24.39 -26.07 4.55
CA MET A 156 23.50 -26.44 3.45
C MET A 156 23.96 -27.76 2.82
N VAL A 157 23.12 -28.79 2.94
CA VAL A 157 23.40 -30.12 2.39
C VAL A 157 22.47 -30.40 1.23
N GLY A 158 23.02 -30.57 0.03
CA GLY A 158 22.28 -30.88 -1.19
C GLY A 158 22.55 -32.28 -1.72
N GLY A 159 21.66 -32.80 -2.58
CA GLY A 159 21.90 -34.07 -3.28
C GLY A 159 23.02 -33.99 -4.32
N PHE A 160 22.77 -33.30 -5.43
CA PHE A 160 23.71 -33.09 -6.53
C PHE A 160 23.81 -31.60 -6.86
N ALA A 161 24.96 -31.16 -7.36
CA ALA A 161 25.21 -29.79 -7.78
C ALA A 161 24.64 -29.51 -9.19
N ILE A 162 23.33 -29.63 -9.35
CA ILE A 162 22.62 -29.36 -10.61
C ILE A 162 21.92 -27.98 -10.55
N PRO A 163 21.56 -27.38 -11.72
CA PRO A 163 20.95 -26.05 -11.77
C PRO A 163 19.76 -25.84 -10.84
N GLU A 164 18.88 -26.83 -10.71
CA GLU A 164 17.63 -26.82 -9.96
C GLU A 164 17.91 -26.70 -8.45
N VAL A 165 18.81 -27.55 -7.94
CA VAL A 165 19.24 -27.52 -6.53
C VAL A 165 19.98 -26.22 -6.23
N ASN A 166 20.89 -25.81 -7.11
CA ASN A 166 21.66 -24.57 -6.94
C ASN A 166 20.76 -23.33 -6.94
N ARG A 167 19.71 -23.29 -7.78
CA ARG A 167 18.75 -22.18 -7.82
C ARG A 167 18.09 -21.98 -6.46
N LEU A 168 17.61 -23.05 -5.84
CA LEU A 168 16.96 -22.96 -4.52
C LEU A 168 17.95 -22.55 -3.43
N MET A 169 19.16 -23.13 -3.46
CA MET A 169 20.21 -22.75 -2.52
C MET A 169 20.62 -21.28 -2.65
N HIS A 170 20.80 -20.77 -3.87
CA HIS A 170 21.14 -19.37 -4.09
C HIS A 170 20.00 -18.43 -3.67
N ALA A 171 18.75 -18.74 -4.00
CA ALA A 171 17.61 -17.95 -3.56
C ALA A 171 17.53 -17.87 -2.04
N PHE A 172 17.74 -18.99 -1.35
CA PHE A 172 17.83 -19.04 0.10
C PHE A 172 18.99 -18.20 0.65
N MET A 173 20.19 -18.29 0.05
CA MET A 173 21.34 -17.47 0.44
C MET A 173 21.07 -15.98 0.27
N ASP A 174 20.45 -15.58 -0.84
CA ASP A 174 20.11 -14.19 -1.13
C ASP A 174 19.09 -13.65 -0.11
N GLY A 175 18.08 -14.44 0.23
CA GLY A 175 17.13 -14.09 1.28
C GLY A 175 17.78 -13.91 2.66
N ALA A 176 18.68 -14.81 3.04
CA ALA A 176 19.41 -14.69 4.30
C ALA A 176 20.31 -13.45 4.34
N ARG A 177 20.99 -13.13 3.23
CA ARG A 177 21.84 -11.93 3.13
C ARG A 177 21.06 -10.62 3.08
N GLU A 178 19.82 -10.65 2.59
CA GLU A 178 18.93 -9.47 2.56
C GLU A 178 18.72 -8.91 3.97
N VAL A 179 18.52 -9.80 4.96
CA VAL A 179 18.27 -9.41 6.35
C VAL A 179 19.55 -9.34 7.19
N ASN A 180 20.57 -10.10 6.83
CA ASN A 180 21.83 -10.18 7.55
C ASN A 180 23.01 -10.36 6.57
N PRO A 181 23.66 -9.26 6.15
CA PRO A 181 24.74 -9.30 5.17
C PRO A 181 25.98 -10.09 5.60
N ASP A 182 26.16 -10.32 6.90
CA ASP A 182 27.33 -11.00 7.47
C ASP A 182 27.22 -12.53 7.45
N VAL A 183 26.08 -13.08 7.03
CA VAL A 183 25.86 -14.53 6.96
C VAL A 183 26.79 -15.19 5.94
N ARG A 184 27.42 -16.28 6.39
CA ARG A 184 28.27 -17.17 5.60
C ARG A 184 27.63 -18.56 5.50
N PHE A 185 27.99 -19.29 4.44
CA PHE A 185 27.38 -20.59 4.13
C PHE A 185 28.43 -21.68 3.99
N LEU A 186 28.15 -22.85 4.55
CA LEU A 186 28.87 -24.10 4.28
C LEU A 186 28.00 -24.94 3.35
N VAL A 187 28.48 -25.24 2.15
CA VAL A 187 27.70 -26.01 1.16
C VAL A 187 28.40 -27.33 0.89
N SER A 188 27.65 -28.44 0.95
CA SER A 188 28.14 -29.77 0.59
C SER A 188 27.09 -30.53 -0.22
N PHE A 189 27.55 -31.33 -1.17
CA PHE A 189 26.71 -32.20 -1.99
C PHE A 189 27.06 -33.66 -1.71
N ILE A 190 26.07 -34.47 -1.35
CA ILE A 190 26.29 -35.89 -1.00
C ILE A 190 26.43 -36.80 -2.23
N ASN A 191 26.18 -36.28 -3.44
CA ASN A 191 26.17 -37.01 -4.71
C ASN A 191 25.23 -38.23 -4.68
N SER A 192 24.07 -38.07 -4.05
CA SER A 192 22.99 -39.06 -3.98
C SER A 192 21.63 -38.35 -3.83
N TRP A 193 20.58 -38.92 -4.43
CA TRP A 193 19.19 -38.47 -4.25
C TRP A 193 18.57 -38.99 -2.96
N TYR A 194 19.09 -40.11 -2.44
CA TYR A 194 18.61 -40.74 -1.22
C TYR A 194 19.75 -41.47 -0.49
N ASP A 195 20.34 -40.79 0.50
CA ASP A 195 21.32 -41.37 1.43
C ASP A 195 21.25 -40.59 2.76
N PRO A 196 20.21 -40.84 3.59
CA PRO A 196 20.03 -40.13 4.85
C PRO A 196 21.23 -40.23 5.81
N PRO A 197 21.90 -41.40 5.98
CA PRO A 197 23.10 -41.49 6.80
C PRO A 197 24.22 -40.53 6.36
N LYS A 198 24.47 -40.42 5.07
CA LYS A 198 25.51 -39.52 4.53
C LYS A 198 25.13 -38.05 4.63
N ALA A 199 23.86 -37.71 4.41
CA ALA A 199 23.34 -36.37 4.66
C ALA A 199 23.51 -35.95 6.12
N LYS A 200 23.21 -36.88 7.05
CA LYS A 200 23.37 -36.68 8.50
C LYS A 200 24.84 -36.45 8.88
N GLU A 201 25.75 -37.26 8.35
CA GLU A 201 27.20 -37.10 8.57
C GLU A 201 27.73 -35.75 8.06
N SER A 202 27.31 -35.35 6.85
CA SER A 202 27.67 -34.05 6.26
C SER A 202 27.15 -32.88 7.11
N ALA A 203 25.91 -32.99 7.61
CA ALA A 203 25.32 -32.00 8.50
C ALA A 203 26.09 -31.87 9.82
N PHE A 204 26.50 -32.98 10.45
CA PHE A 204 27.33 -32.94 11.66
C PHE A 204 28.65 -32.21 11.46
N ALA A 205 29.34 -32.46 10.34
CA ALA A 205 30.59 -31.78 10.05
C ALA A 205 30.43 -30.25 9.95
N MET A 206 29.29 -29.76 9.42
CA MET A 206 28.99 -28.33 9.35
C MET A 206 28.64 -27.73 10.72
N MET A 207 27.90 -28.46 11.55
CA MET A 207 27.58 -28.04 12.91
C MET A 207 28.84 -27.99 13.79
N ASP A 208 29.72 -28.97 13.67
CA ASP A 208 31.02 -29.00 14.37
C ASP A 208 31.93 -27.84 13.89
N ALA A 209 31.73 -27.34 12.66
CA ALA A 209 32.38 -26.13 12.13
C ALA A 209 31.70 -24.81 12.57
N GLY A 210 30.59 -24.86 13.31
CA GLY A 210 29.90 -23.72 13.92
C GLY A 210 28.60 -23.29 13.25
N ALA A 211 28.05 -24.08 12.32
CA ALA A 211 26.74 -23.80 11.75
C ALA A 211 25.63 -24.01 12.78
N ASP A 212 24.78 -23.00 12.99
CA ASP A 212 23.71 -23.02 13.99
C ASP A 212 22.29 -23.16 13.39
N ILE A 213 22.20 -23.01 12.06
CA ILE A 213 21.01 -23.30 11.26
C ILE A 213 21.41 -24.19 10.08
N MET A 214 20.57 -25.17 9.77
CA MET A 214 20.74 -26.08 8.64
C MET A 214 19.64 -25.93 7.59
N TYR A 215 20.02 -25.82 6.31
CA TYR A 215 19.12 -25.98 5.18
C TYR A 215 18.93 -27.47 4.88
N ALA A 216 17.76 -28.02 5.26
CA ALA A 216 17.44 -29.44 5.24
C ALA A 216 16.73 -29.85 3.94
N GLU A 217 17.49 -29.82 2.83
CA GLU A 217 17.02 -30.29 1.51
C GLU A 217 17.06 -31.82 1.35
N ARG A 218 17.65 -32.53 2.32
CA ARG A 218 17.75 -34.00 2.33
C ARG A 218 17.29 -34.56 3.68
N PHE A 219 16.62 -35.69 3.63
CA PHE A 219 16.39 -36.52 4.82
C PHE A 219 17.72 -36.86 5.49
N GLY A 220 17.74 -36.95 6.83
CA GLY A 220 18.97 -37.06 7.62
C GLY A 220 19.50 -35.72 8.17
N VAL A 221 19.25 -34.59 7.49
CA VAL A 221 19.71 -33.27 7.97
C VAL A 221 18.91 -32.79 9.17
N SER A 222 17.58 -32.92 9.14
CA SER A 222 16.72 -32.58 10.28
C SER A 222 16.98 -33.51 11.47
N ASP A 223 17.26 -34.79 11.24
CA ASP A 223 17.66 -35.74 12.30
C ASP A 223 18.97 -35.31 12.97
N ALA A 224 19.96 -34.88 12.19
CA ALA A 224 21.21 -34.31 12.72
C ALA A 224 20.93 -33.05 13.55
N ALA A 225 20.04 -32.18 13.07
CA ALA A 225 19.70 -30.92 13.73
C ALA A 225 19.08 -31.15 15.11
N VAL A 226 18.16 -32.11 15.21
CA VAL A 226 17.60 -32.55 16.51
C VAL A 226 18.69 -33.07 17.43
N GLU A 227 19.55 -33.96 16.97
CA GLU A 227 20.60 -34.57 17.80
C GLU A 227 21.64 -33.57 18.32
N ARG A 228 21.91 -32.49 17.57
CA ARG A 228 22.83 -31.42 17.99
C ARG A 228 22.14 -30.20 18.59
N GLY A 229 20.81 -30.19 18.67
CA GLY A 229 20.04 -29.08 19.21
C GLY A 229 20.13 -27.79 18.38
N VAL A 230 20.43 -27.89 17.09
CA VAL A 230 20.47 -26.75 16.16
C VAL A 230 19.15 -26.64 15.40
N LYS A 231 18.89 -25.48 14.79
CA LYS A 231 17.66 -25.23 14.04
C LYS A 231 17.81 -25.67 12.58
N ALA A 232 16.67 -25.91 11.90
CA ALA A 232 16.67 -26.26 10.49
C ALA A 232 15.57 -25.53 9.70
N ILE A 233 15.79 -25.41 8.40
CA ILE A 233 14.83 -24.92 7.41
C ILE A 233 14.46 -26.10 6.51
N GLY A 234 13.18 -26.43 6.43
CA GLY A 234 12.65 -27.44 5.53
C GLY A 234 12.60 -26.95 4.08
N ASN A 235 12.64 -27.89 3.15
CA ASN A 235 12.51 -27.61 1.72
C ASN A 235 11.63 -28.67 1.04
N VAL A 236 10.88 -28.24 0.01
CA VAL A 236 9.88 -29.00 -0.76
C VAL A 236 8.65 -29.43 0.03
N ILE A 237 8.81 -29.90 1.26
CA ILE A 237 7.74 -30.38 2.14
C ILE A 237 7.86 -29.77 3.53
N ASP A 238 6.75 -29.79 4.28
CA ASP A 238 6.77 -29.43 5.70
C ASP A 238 7.06 -30.68 6.54
N THR A 239 8.05 -30.58 7.42
CA THR A 239 8.46 -31.64 8.34
C THR A 239 8.41 -31.20 9.80
N ALA A 240 7.81 -30.04 10.11
CA ALA A 240 7.72 -29.53 11.47
C ALA A 240 7.06 -30.51 12.45
N ASP A 241 6.00 -31.21 12.04
CA ASP A 241 5.32 -32.22 12.85
C ASP A 241 6.21 -33.42 13.22
N GLN A 242 7.19 -33.74 12.36
CA GLN A 242 8.14 -34.85 12.59
C GLN A 242 9.30 -34.40 13.49
N TYR A 243 9.60 -33.11 13.51
CA TYR A 243 10.75 -32.52 14.20
C TYR A 243 10.32 -31.28 15.01
N PRO A 244 9.43 -31.44 16.00
CA PRO A 244 8.86 -30.32 16.74
C PRO A 244 9.96 -29.56 17.48
N GLY A 245 9.93 -28.23 17.41
CA GLY A 245 10.92 -27.38 18.05
C GLY A 245 12.23 -27.21 17.26
N THR A 246 12.39 -27.84 16.10
CA THR A 246 13.62 -27.78 15.28
C THR A 246 13.43 -27.04 13.96
N ILE A 247 12.31 -27.25 13.25
CA ILE A 247 12.06 -26.63 11.94
C ILE A 247 11.54 -25.20 12.13
N LEU A 248 12.32 -24.19 11.72
CA LEU A 248 11.92 -22.78 11.81
C LEU A 248 10.88 -22.42 10.74
N ALA A 249 11.12 -22.89 9.52
CA ALA A 249 10.27 -22.65 8.38
C ALA A 249 10.53 -23.68 7.29
N SER A 250 9.57 -23.87 6.38
CA SER A 250 9.67 -24.82 5.27
C SER A 250 9.23 -24.14 3.99
N ALA A 251 10.07 -24.20 2.94
CA ALA A 251 9.65 -23.86 1.58
C ALA A 251 8.90 -25.04 0.99
N LEU A 252 7.67 -24.82 0.52
CA LEU A 252 6.75 -25.87 0.09
C LEU A 252 6.53 -25.82 -1.41
N TRP A 253 6.47 -27.00 -2.02
CA TRP A 253 6.11 -27.19 -3.41
C TRP A 253 4.78 -27.93 -3.54
N HIS A 254 3.90 -27.39 -4.37
CA HIS A 254 2.58 -27.93 -4.68
C HIS A 254 2.54 -28.27 -6.18
N MET A 255 2.34 -29.54 -6.49
CA MET A 255 2.27 -30.03 -7.87
C MET A 255 0.85 -30.02 -8.42
N GLU A 256 -0.14 -29.76 -7.57
CA GLU A 256 -1.55 -29.71 -7.90
C GLU A 256 -1.85 -28.80 -9.12
N PRO A 257 -1.33 -27.55 -9.21
CA PRO A 257 -1.57 -26.71 -10.38
C PRO A 257 -0.97 -27.27 -11.69
N THR A 258 0.22 -27.86 -11.60
CA THR A 258 0.92 -28.47 -12.74
C THR A 258 0.17 -29.71 -13.25
N ILE A 259 -0.24 -30.58 -12.34
CA ILE A 259 -0.94 -31.82 -12.64
C ILE A 259 -2.34 -31.55 -13.18
N ASP A 260 -3.09 -30.64 -12.56
CA ASP A 260 -4.41 -30.23 -13.03
C ASP A 260 -4.35 -29.70 -14.48
N ARG A 261 -3.35 -28.84 -14.77
CA ARG A 261 -3.15 -28.32 -16.12
C ARG A 261 -2.86 -29.42 -17.13
N ALA A 262 -1.98 -30.37 -16.79
CA ALA A 262 -1.58 -31.45 -17.67
C ALA A 262 -2.75 -32.41 -17.96
N ILE A 263 -3.49 -32.81 -16.92
CA ILE A 263 -4.69 -33.66 -17.05
C ILE A 263 -5.73 -32.95 -17.92
N SER A 264 -6.03 -31.69 -17.63
CA SER A 264 -7.00 -30.91 -18.40
C SER A 264 -6.62 -30.78 -19.88
N ALA A 265 -5.31 -30.67 -20.17
CA ALA A 265 -4.82 -30.62 -21.55
C ALA A 265 -4.97 -31.98 -22.27
N VAL A 266 -4.75 -33.09 -21.56
CA VAL A 266 -4.98 -34.44 -22.09
C VAL A 266 -6.47 -34.71 -22.30
N GLU A 267 -7.34 -34.33 -21.35
CA GLU A 267 -8.81 -34.42 -21.46
C GLU A 267 -9.32 -33.66 -22.70
N ALA A 268 -8.75 -32.49 -22.96
CA ALA A 268 -9.10 -31.65 -24.11
C ALA A 268 -8.46 -32.10 -25.43
N GLY A 269 -7.56 -33.09 -25.43
CA GLY A 269 -6.78 -33.48 -26.60
C GLY A 269 -5.84 -32.37 -27.10
N SER A 270 -5.43 -31.46 -26.21
CA SER A 270 -4.63 -30.27 -26.50
C SER A 270 -3.29 -30.27 -25.73
N PHE A 271 -2.80 -31.44 -25.34
CA PHE A 271 -1.50 -31.55 -24.66
C PHE A 271 -0.38 -31.17 -25.62
N GLU A 272 0.41 -30.17 -25.25
CA GLU A 272 1.55 -29.71 -26.02
C GLU A 272 2.85 -29.84 -25.20
N PRO A 273 3.98 -30.15 -25.87
CA PRO A 273 5.28 -30.20 -25.25
C PRO A 273 5.72 -28.77 -24.90
N ALA A 274 5.51 -28.41 -23.63
CA ALA A 274 5.82 -27.11 -23.07
C ALA A 274 6.59 -27.24 -21.75
N ASP A 275 7.07 -26.11 -21.24
CA ASP A 275 7.64 -26.03 -19.90
C ASP A 275 6.53 -25.64 -18.91
N TYR A 276 6.23 -26.54 -17.97
CA TYR A 276 5.22 -26.40 -16.94
C TYR A 276 5.82 -25.85 -15.64
N GLY A 277 7.13 -25.57 -15.58
CA GLY A 277 7.81 -25.08 -14.38
C GLY A 277 7.22 -23.78 -13.82
N GLN A 278 6.61 -22.94 -14.65
CA GLN A 278 5.91 -21.71 -14.21
C GLN A 278 4.79 -21.96 -13.19
N TYR A 279 4.13 -23.12 -13.26
CA TYR A 279 3.02 -23.44 -12.36
C TYR A 279 3.50 -23.75 -10.94
N SER A 280 4.81 -23.92 -10.74
CA SER A 280 5.46 -24.05 -9.42
C SER A 280 5.61 -22.71 -8.68
N PHE A 281 5.35 -21.56 -9.32
CA PHE A 281 5.48 -20.25 -8.66
C PHE A 281 4.34 -20.03 -7.66
N MET A 282 4.59 -19.20 -6.64
CA MET A 282 3.58 -18.83 -5.64
C MET A 282 2.34 -18.18 -6.27
N ALA A 283 2.52 -17.40 -7.33
CA ALA A 283 1.43 -16.74 -8.06
C ALA A 283 0.40 -17.72 -8.66
N TYR A 284 0.82 -18.94 -8.98
CA TYR A 284 -0.04 -20.01 -9.51
C TYR A 284 -0.48 -21.00 -8.42
N GLY A 285 -0.12 -20.74 -7.16
CA GLY A 285 -0.37 -21.66 -6.04
C GLY A 285 0.58 -22.87 -5.98
N GLY A 286 1.59 -22.94 -6.85
CA GLY A 286 2.55 -24.05 -6.88
C GLY A 286 3.67 -23.95 -5.84
N GLY A 287 3.82 -22.79 -5.20
CA GLY A 287 4.79 -22.56 -4.15
C GLY A 287 4.14 -21.88 -2.95
N SER A 288 4.57 -22.26 -1.74
CA SER A 288 4.25 -21.51 -0.53
C SER A 288 5.36 -21.68 0.50
N PHE A 289 5.28 -20.99 1.63
CA PHE A 289 6.12 -21.31 2.78
C PHE A 289 5.26 -21.35 4.04
N VAL A 290 5.74 -22.06 5.05
CA VAL A 290 5.19 -22.09 6.40
C VAL A 290 6.32 -21.82 7.37
N ALA A 291 6.01 -21.19 8.49
CA ALA A 291 6.97 -20.93 9.56
C ALA A 291 6.37 -21.32 10.90
N ASP A 292 7.21 -21.80 11.80
CA ASP A 292 6.82 -22.13 13.17
C ASP A 292 6.79 -20.84 14.00
N GLU A 293 5.58 -20.35 14.26
CA GLU A 293 5.33 -19.12 15.03
C GLU A 293 5.82 -19.20 16.49
N ALA A 294 6.07 -20.40 17.02
CA ALA A 294 6.65 -20.57 18.35
C ALA A 294 8.18 -20.43 18.35
N LEU A 295 8.82 -20.60 17.19
CA LEU A 295 10.28 -20.54 17.04
C LEU A 295 10.78 -19.29 16.33
N VAL A 296 9.93 -18.65 15.53
CA VAL A 296 10.25 -17.46 14.75
C VAL A 296 9.48 -16.27 15.33
N SER A 297 10.19 -15.18 15.65
CA SER A 297 9.52 -13.99 16.19
C SER A 297 8.54 -13.39 15.18
N ALA A 298 7.45 -12.81 15.68
CA ALA A 298 6.46 -12.12 14.85
C ALA A 298 7.10 -11.02 13.97
N ASP A 299 8.17 -10.38 14.45
CA ASP A 299 8.93 -9.38 13.72
C ASP A 299 9.63 -9.97 12.48
N VAL A 300 10.16 -11.19 12.57
CA VAL A 300 10.81 -11.88 11.45
C VAL A 300 9.79 -12.31 10.39
N LEU A 301 8.62 -12.80 10.81
CA LEU A 301 7.51 -13.15 9.93
C LEU A 301 6.91 -11.94 9.18
N ALA A 302 6.98 -10.76 9.78
CA ALA A 302 6.41 -9.53 9.24
C ALA A 302 7.22 -8.90 8.08
N THR A 303 8.44 -9.36 7.80
CA THR A 303 9.39 -8.71 6.86
C THR A 303 8.96 -8.74 5.37
N ALA A 304 7.83 -9.37 5.01
CA ALA A 304 7.61 -9.78 3.62
C ALA A 304 6.89 -8.81 2.64
N LYS A 305 6.05 -7.82 3.00
CA LYS A 305 5.33 -6.99 1.97
C LYS A 305 4.95 -5.56 2.40
N ALA A 306 4.84 -4.62 1.47
CA ALA A 306 4.42 -3.19 1.60
C ALA A 306 5.56 -2.16 1.75
N LEU A 307 5.56 -1.18 0.84
CA LEU A 307 6.55 -0.10 0.74
C LEU A 307 5.84 1.27 0.86
N ALA A 308 6.31 2.11 1.78
CA ALA A 308 6.01 3.53 1.83
C ALA A 308 7.09 4.34 1.11
N LEU A 309 6.64 5.36 0.40
CA LEU A 309 7.49 6.38 -0.20
C LEU A 309 7.29 7.70 0.53
N LEU A 310 8.36 8.19 1.15
CA LEU A 310 8.37 9.38 1.99
C LEU A 310 9.32 10.43 1.42
N GLY A 311 9.17 11.70 1.79
CA GLY A 311 10.05 12.78 1.37
C GLY A 311 9.42 14.14 1.60
N GLU A 312 10.21 15.20 1.49
CA GLU A 312 9.72 16.57 1.62
C GLU A 312 8.75 16.96 0.49
N ASN A 313 8.07 18.09 0.64
CA ASN A 313 7.21 18.64 -0.39
C ASN A 313 8.09 19.20 -1.50
N GLY A 314 7.81 18.80 -2.74
CA GLY A 314 8.71 19.06 -3.86
C GLY A 314 9.94 18.14 -3.91
N ALA A 315 10.00 17.06 -3.11
CA ALA A 315 11.06 16.05 -3.24
C ALA A 315 10.96 15.21 -4.54
N GLY A 316 9.85 15.31 -5.28
CA GLY A 316 9.62 14.59 -6.54
C GLY A 316 8.76 13.33 -6.42
N LYS A 317 8.08 13.08 -5.28
CA LYS A 317 7.24 11.88 -5.05
C LYS A 317 6.09 11.77 -6.06
N THR A 318 5.22 12.77 -6.11
CA THR A 318 4.10 12.82 -7.06
C THR A 318 4.60 12.86 -8.51
N THR A 319 5.71 13.55 -8.78
CA THR A 319 6.33 13.55 -10.12
C THR A 319 6.77 12.13 -10.52
N LEU A 320 7.39 11.38 -9.62
CA LEU A 320 7.79 9.99 -9.85
C LEU A 320 6.57 9.09 -10.10
N MET A 321 5.49 9.27 -9.34
CA MET A 321 4.26 8.49 -9.58
C MET A 321 3.57 8.86 -10.89
N ASN A 322 3.56 10.15 -11.25
CA ASN A 322 3.04 10.58 -12.55
C ASN A 322 3.88 10.06 -13.73
N MET A 323 5.19 9.87 -13.56
CA MET A 323 6.01 9.17 -14.55
C MET A 323 5.70 7.67 -14.58
N LEU A 324 5.56 7.02 -13.42
CA LEU A 324 5.17 5.61 -13.28
C LEU A 324 3.84 5.32 -13.98
N PHE A 325 2.87 6.23 -13.83
CA PHE A 325 1.53 6.10 -14.42
C PHE A 325 1.43 6.72 -15.83
N GLY A 326 2.54 7.17 -16.42
CA GLY A 326 2.55 7.68 -17.81
C GLY A 326 1.89 9.05 -18.02
N HIS A 327 1.63 9.84 -16.98
CA HIS A 327 1.19 11.23 -17.12
C HIS A 327 2.33 12.17 -17.53
N TYR A 328 3.56 11.87 -17.10
CA TYR A 328 4.76 12.62 -17.46
C TYR A 328 5.78 11.71 -18.16
N LEU A 329 6.54 12.29 -19.09
CA LEU A 329 7.65 11.60 -19.72
C LEU A 329 8.93 11.85 -18.91
N PRO A 330 9.73 10.81 -18.59
CA PRO A 330 11.07 11.01 -18.07
C PRO A 330 11.98 11.54 -19.17
N ASP A 331 12.83 12.53 -18.84
CA ASP A 331 13.86 13.02 -19.77
C ASP A 331 14.94 11.97 -20.06
N ALA A 332 15.21 11.10 -19.08
CA ALA A 332 16.14 9.97 -19.18
C ALA A 332 15.76 8.86 -18.20
N GLY A 333 16.15 7.62 -18.52
CA GLY A 333 15.83 6.42 -17.73
C GLY A 333 14.56 5.71 -18.21
N GLN A 334 14.20 4.62 -17.53
CA GLN A 334 13.03 3.81 -17.86
C GLN A 334 12.38 3.25 -16.59
N VAL A 335 11.06 3.02 -16.65
CA VAL A 335 10.30 2.33 -15.60
C VAL A 335 10.09 0.89 -16.04
N MET A 336 10.44 -0.06 -15.19
CA MET A 336 10.29 -1.48 -15.45
C MET A 336 9.23 -2.07 -14.52
N VAL A 337 8.30 -2.86 -15.04
CA VAL A 337 7.22 -3.47 -14.28
C VAL A 337 7.16 -4.96 -14.57
N ALA A 338 6.97 -5.75 -13.53
CA ALA A 338 6.82 -7.20 -13.66
C ALA A 338 5.48 -7.54 -14.34
N ASP A 339 5.52 -8.35 -15.40
CA ASP A 339 4.34 -8.95 -15.99
C ASP A 339 3.77 -10.08 -15.10
N ALA A 340 2.71 -10.76 -15.54
CA ALA A 340 2.10 -11.86 -14.77
C ALA A 340 3.05 -13.06 -14.59
N GLY A 341 4.11 -13.17 -15.40
CA GLY A 341 5.16 -14.18 -15.30
C GLY A 341 6.43 -13.71 -14.59
N GLY A 342 6.41 -12.53 -13.95
CA GLY A 342 7.55 -11.98 -13.21
C GLY A 342 8.64 -11.33 -14.08
N HIS A 343 8.48 -11.29 -15.41
CA HIS A 343 9.46 -10.66 -16.28
C HIS A 343 9.32 -9.14 -16.23
N LEU A 344 10.43 -8.45 -15.98
CA LEU A 344 10.47 -6.99 -16.01
C LEU A 344 10.37 -6.49 -17.45
N ARG A 345 9.27 -5.79 -17.75
CA ARG A 345 9.06 -5.12 -19.03
C ARG A 345 9.14 -3.60 -18.88
N PRO A 346 9.74 -2.89 -19.85
CA PRO A 346 9.71 -1.44 -19.84
C PRO A 346 8.28 -0.94 -20.08
N LEU A 347 7.84 0.02 -19.26
CA LEU A 347 6.62 0.77 -19.54
C LEU A 347 6.90 1.84 -20.61
N PRO A 348 6.05 1.94 -21.64
CA PRO A 348 6.09 3.06 -22.57
C PRO A 348 5.93 4.40 -21.81
N PRO A 349 6.85 5.36 -21.99
CA PRO A 349 6.73 6.65 -21.33
C PRO A 349 5.54 7.43 -21.92
N GLY A 350 4.78 8.11 -21.06
CA GLY A 350 3.66 8.94 -21.50
C GLY A 350 2.37 8.18 -21.84
N ASP A 351 2.25 6.91 -21.45
CA ASP A 351 1.06 6.08 -21.73
C ASP A 351 0.39 5.56 -20.44
N PRO A 352 -0.66 6.25 -19.94
CA PRO A 352 -1.43 5.79 -18.79
C PRO A 352 -2.19 4.48 -19.03
N GLN A 353 -2.56 4.18 -20.27
CA GLN A 353 -3.25 2.93 -20.58
C GLN A 353 -2.29 1.75 -20.45
N ALA A 354 -1.03 1.90 -20.90
CA ALA A 354 -0.01 0.88 -20.70
C ALA A 354 0.26 0.59 -19.21
N ALA A 355 0.23 1.62 -18.34
CA ALA A 355 0.35 1.43 -16.89
C ALA A 355 -0.85 0.64 -16.30
N LEU A 356 -2.07 0.98 -16.73
CA LEU A 356 -3.29 0.27 -16.34
C LEU A 356 -3.27 -1.20 -16.81
N ASP A 357 -2.89 -1.45 -18.06
CA ASP A 357 -2.79 -2.79 -18.65
C ASP A 357 -1.68 -3.62 -17.98
N ALA A 358 -0.63 -2.96 -17.49
CA ALA A 358 0.38 -3.58 -16.64
C ALA A 358 -0.11 -3.87 -15.20
N GLY A 359 -1.37 -3.56 -14.87
CA GLY A 359 -1.97 -3.81 -13.57
C GLY A 359 -1.59 -2.78 -12.51
N ILE A 360 -1.25 -1.54 -12.89
CA ILE A 360 -0.98 -0.45 -11.96
C ILE A 360 -2.26 0.37 -11.78
N GLY A 361 -2.78 0.41 -10.56
CA GLY A 361 -3.87 1.30 -10.16
C GLY A 361 -3.32 2.47 -9.35
N MET A 362 -3.70 3.70 -9.69
CA MET A 362 -3.30 4.89 -8.96
C MET A 362 -4.52 5.61 -8.37
N VAL A 363 -4.42 5.97 -7.10
CA VAL A 363 -5.33 6.86 -6.39
C VAL A 363 -4.62 8.18 -6.17
N HIS A 364 -5.13 9.23 -6.82
CA HIS A 364 -4.52 10.55 -6.82
C HIS A 364 -4.88 11.35 -5.56
N GLN A 365 -4.02 12.31 -5.20
CA GLN A 365 -4.24 13.24 -4.09
C GLN A 365 -5.56 14.03 -4.21
N HIS A 366 -5.98 14.35 -5.44
CA HIS A 366 -7.28 14.97 -5.72
C HIS A 366 -8.19 13.95 -6.39
N PHE A 367 -9.43 13.83 -5.91
CA PHE A 367 -10.42 12.90 -6.47
C PHE A 367 -10.64 13.13 -7.96
N THR A 368 -10.53 12.06 -8.73
CA THR A 368 -10.80 11.99 -10.18
C THR A 368 -12.18 11.40 -10.44
N LEU A 369 -13.19 11.86 -9.67
CA LEU A 369 -14.56 11.36 -9.74
C LEU A 369 -15.50 12.36 -10.41
N ALA A 370 -16.35 11.86 -11.29
CA ALA A 370 -17.45 12.62 -11.87
C ALA A 370 -18.57 12.78 -10.84
N LEU A 371 -18.67 13.97 -10.24
CA LEU A 371 -19.56 14.27 -9.11
C LEU A 371 -21.06 14.08 -9.42
N ASN A 372 -21.45 14.27 -10.68
CA ASN A 372 -22.82 14.13 -11.16
C ASN A 372 -23.22 12.67 -11.45
N LEU A 373 -22.27 11.74 -11.48
CA LEU A 373 -22.51 10.32 -11.73
C LEU A 373 -22.61 9.53 -10.42
N SER A 374 -23.21 8.34 -10.50
CA SER A 374 -23.27 7.42 -9.35
C SER A 374 -21.89 6.83 -9.02
N ALA A 375 -21.71 6.29 -7.82
CA ALA A 375 -20.51 5.54 -7.47
C ALA A 375 -20.30 4.34 -8.41
N PHE A 376 -21.37 3.61 -8.75
CA PHE A 376 -21.32 2.52 -9.73
C PHE A 376 -20.79 2.99 -11.09
N ASP A 377 -21.32 4.10 -11.61
CA ASP A 377 -20.91 4.60 -12.92
C ASP A 377 -19.45 5.08 -12.89
N ASN A 378 -18.99 5.69 -11.79
CA ASN A 378 -17.57 6.07 -11.63
C ASN A 378 -16.61 4.88 -11.60
N ILE A 379 -16.98 3.78 -10.93
CA ILE A 379 -16.14 2.57 -10.84
C ILE A 379 -16.04 1.88 -12.20
N THR A 380 -17.15 1.81 -12.95
CA THR A 380 -17.18 1.15 -14.26
C THR A 380 -16.66 2.04 -15.40
N LEU A 381 -16.51 3.34 -15.18
CA LEU A 381 -16.09 4.30 -16.20
C LEU A 381 -14.69 3.98 -16.73
N GLY A 382 -14.60 3.81 -18.06
CA GLY A 382 -13.36 3.53 -18.77
C GLY A 382 -12.79 2.13 -18.59
N ALA A 383 -13.41 1.28 -17.76
CA ALA A 383 -13.13 -0.15 -17.70
C ALA A 383 -14.08 -0.96 -18.61
N GLU A 384 -15.28 -0.42 -18.87
CA GLU A 384 -16.33 -1.05 -19.65
C GLU A 384 -16.76 -0.15 -20.84
N PRO A 385 -17.27 -0.70 -21.95
CA PRO A 385 -17.78 0.08 -23.07
C PRO A 385 -18.92 1.02 -22.67
N LEU A 386 -19.00 2.22 -23.25
CA LEU A 386 -20.05 3.21 -22.92
C LEU A 386 -21.48 2.73 -23.26
N TRP A 387 -21.62 1.72 -24.12
CA TRP A 387 -22.91 1.14 -24.56
C TRP A 387 -23.21 -0.22 -23.93
N VAL A 388 -22.78 -0.47 -22.69
CA VAL A 388 -23.11 -1.72 -21.97
C VAL A 388 -24.63 -1.94 -21.91
N PRO A 389 -25.15 -3.08 -22.43
CA PRO A 389 -26.58 -3.38 -22.37
C PRO A 389 -27.09 -3.40 -20.93
N ARG A 390 -28.33 -2.96 -20.68
CA ARG A 390 -28.96 -3.01 -19.33
C ARG A 390 -28.87 -4.38 -18.66
N ARG A 391 -28.85 -5.48 -19.44
CA ARG A 391 -28.71 -6.86 -18.95
C ARG A 391 -27.33 -7.17 -18.37
N ALA A 392 -26.28 -6.46 -18.78
CA ALA A 392 -24.92 -6.66 -18.26
C ALA A 392 -24.66 -5.87 -16.96
N ARG A 393 -25.39 -4.77 -16.69
CA ARG A 393 -25.26 -4.00 -15.43
C ARG A 393 -25.42 -4.85 -14.17
N GLY A 394 -26.29 -5.86 -14.18
CA GLY A 394 -26.45 -6.78 -13.05
C GLY A 394 -25.18 -7.59 -12.75
N ARG A 395 -24.48 -8.06 -13.79
CA ARG A 395 -23.22 -8.80 -13.65
C ARG A 395 -22.09 -7.90 -13.17
N LEU A 396 -21.97 -6.69 -13.72
CA LEU A 396 -20.96 -5.71 -13.30
C LEU A 396 -21.17 -5.31 -11.84
N ARG A 397 -22.42 -5.13 -11.43
CA ARG A 397 -22.77 -4.84 -10.04
C ARG A 397 -22.36 -5.98 -9.12
N ALA A 398 -22.69 -7.23 -9.47
CA ALA A 398 -22.29 -8.39 -8.69
C ALA A 398 -20.77 -8.50 -8.54
N ARG A 399 -19.99 -8.15 -9.57
CA ARG A 399 -18.53 -8.10 -9.49
C ARG A 399 -18.04 -7.03 -8.50
N ILE A 400 -18.60 -5.82 -8.55
CA ILE A 400 -18.24 -4.76 -7.59
C ILE A 400 -18.65 -5.17 -6.17
N GLU A 401 -19.84 -5.72 -5.97
CA GLU A 401 -20.31 -6.21 -4.67
C GLU A 401 -19.42 -7.33 -4.13
N ALA A 402 -18.91 -8.22 -4.99
CA ALA A 402 -17.93 -9.23 -4.60
C ALA A 402 -16.60 -8.60 -4.15
N ILE A 403 -16.08 -7.61 -4.87
CA ILE A 403 -14.88 -6.87 -4.45
C ILE A 403 -15.12 -6.17 -3.11
N MET A 404 -16.27 -5.51 -2.94
CA MET A 404 -16.63 -4.85 -1.68
C MET A 404 -16.73 -5.85 -0.51
N ALA A 405 -17.28 -7.03 -0.75
CA ALA A 405 -17.39 -8.10 0.25
C ALA A 405 -16.00 -8.67 0.62
N ASP A 406 -15.13 -8.88 -0.36
CA ASP A 406 -13.80 -9.43 -0.13
C ASP A 406 -12.86 -8.43 0.59
N THR A 407 -13.00 -7.16 0.24
CA THR A 407 -12.11 -6.10 0.73
C THR A 407 -12.61 -5.39 1.98
N GLY A 408 -13.93 -5.30 2.16
CA GLY A 408 -14.57 -4.48 3.18
C GLY A 408 -14.75 -3.00 2.78
N LEU A 409 -14.43 -2.62 1.53
CA LEU A 409 -14.62 -1.25 1.03
C LEU A 409 -16.09 -0.98 0.69
N VAL A 410 -16.91 -0.68 1.70
CA VAL A 410 -18.36 -0.47 1.51
C VAL A 410 -18.68 0.97 1.08
N VAL A 411 -19.46 1.13 0.01
CA VAL A 411 -19.96 2.40 -0.52
C VAL A 411 -21.36 2.25 -1.12
N PRO A 412 -22.23 3.29 -1.06
CA PRO A 412 -23.54 3.23 -1.69
C PRO A 412 -23.44 3.43 -3.21
N LEU A 413 -23.58 2.34 -3.96
CA LEU A 413 -23.37 2.29 -5.42
C LEU A 413 -24.30 3.20 -6.23
N ASP A 414 -25.53 3.41 -5.76
CA ASP A 414 -26.57 4.14 -6.50
C ASP A 414 -26.60 5.65 -6.17
N ALA A 415 -25.81 6.09 -5.18
CA ALA A 415 -25.75 7.49 -4.79
C ALA A 415 -24.85 8.30 -5.75
N PRO A 416 -25.26 9.52 -6.15
CA PRO A 416 -24.36 10.45 -6.83
C PRO A 416 -23.14 10.75 -5.98
N VAL A 417 -21.95 10.77 -6.59
CA VAL A 417 -20.68 11.01 -5.87
C VAL A 417 -20.69 12.34 -5.12
N ALA A 418 -21.37 13.37 -5.63
CA ALA A 418 -21.54 14.65 -4.94
C ALA A 418 -22.15 14.53 -3.53
N ARG A 419 -22.94 13.48 -3.26
CA ARG A 419 -23.59 13.23 -1.96
C ARG A 419 -22.77 12.35 -1.02
N LEU A 420 -21.73 11.70 -1.53
CA LEU A 420 -20.84 10.86 -0.73
C LEU A 420 -19.99 11.71 0.21
N THR A 421 -19.70 11.16 1.39
CA THR A 421 -18.66 11.68 2.29
C THR A 421 -17.29 11.57 1.65
N VAL A 422 -16.32 12.29 2.19
CA VAL A 422 -14.95 12.28 1.67
C VAL A 422 -14.32 10.87 1.77
N GLY A 423 -14.50 10.19 2.91
CA GLY A 423 -14.07 8.80 3.08
C GLY A 423 -14.75 7.83 2.10
N GLU A 424 -16.03 8.02 1.80
CA GLU A 424 -16.72 7.23 0.78
C GLU A 424 -16.15 7.48 -0.63
N ARG A 425 -15.82 8.73 -0.97
CA ARG A 425 -15.15 9.05 -2.25
C ARG A 425 -13.80 8.36 -2.37
N GLN A 426 -13.02 8.33 -1.28
CA GLN A 426 -11.74 7.61 -1.23
C GLN A 426 -11.92 6.11 -1.49
N ARG A 427 -12.93 5.49 -0.85
CA ARG A 427 -13.26 4.07 -1.09
C ARG A 427 -13.67 3.81 -2.54
N VAL A 428 -14.43 4.72 -3.17
CA VAL A 428 -14.79 4.62 -4.60
C VAL A 428 -13.56 4.65 -5.50
N GLU A 429 -12.57 5.51 -5.23
CA GLU A 429 -11.31 5.56 -6.00
C GLU A 429 -10.53 4.24 -5.92
N ILE A 430 -10.44 3.65 -4.73
CA ILE A 430 -9.74 2.37 -4.55
C ILE A 430 -10.52 1.24 -5.24
N LEU A 431 -11.85 1.20 -5.10
CA LEU A 431 -12.69 0.23 -5.80
C LEU A 431 -12.54 0.33 -7.32
N LYS A 432 -12.38 1.53 -7.88
CA LYS A 432 -12.11 1.73 -9.31
C LYS A 432 -10.79 1.07 -9.74
N ALA A 433 -9.74 1.19 -8.93
CA ALA A 433 -8.47 0.53 -9.20
C ALA A 433 -8.58 -0.99 -9.11
N LEU A 434 -9.23 -1.51 -8.07
CA LEU A 434 -9.40 -2.95 -7.86
C LEU A 434 -10.34 -3.60 -8.90
N TYR A 435 -11.36 -2.87 -9.37
CA TYR A 435 -12.24 -3.33 -10.45
C TYR A 435 -11.47 -3.60 -11.75
N ARG A 436 -10.35 -2.91 -11.96
CA ARG A 436 -9.43 -3.11 -13.09
C ARG A 436 -8.33 -4.13 -12.80
N GLU A 437 -8.49 -4.96 -11.77
CA GLU A 437 -7.56 -6.03 -11.42
C GLU A 437 -6.13 -5.53 -11.17
N ALA A 438 -6.01 -4.36 -10.50
CA ALA A 438 -4.72 -3.81 -10.12
C ALA A 438 -3.91 -4.79 -9.26
N ARG A 439 -2.64 -4.99 -9.64
CA ARG A 439 -1.62 -5.78 -8.94
C ARG A 439 -0.66 -4.89 -8.15
N ILE A 440 -0.50 -3.64 -8.59
CA ILE A 440 0.24 -2.59 -7.91
C ILE A 440 -0.73 -1.44 -7.64
N LEU A 441 -0.99 -1.13 -6.37
CA LEU A 441 -1.83 -0.02 -5.94
C LEU A 441 -0.96 1.12 -5.41
N VAL A 442 -1.02 2.26 -6.07
CA VAL A 442 -0.36 3.50 -5.67
C VAL A 442 -1.38 4.42 -4.99
N LEU A 443 -1.11 4.82 -3.75
CA LEU A 443 -1.95 5.70 -2.95
C LEU A 443 -1.20 7.01 -2.66
N ASP A 444 -1.55 8.10 -3.35
CA ASP A 444 -0.89 9.40 -3.15
C ASP A 444 -1.63 10.26 -2.11
N GLU A 445 -1.07 10.37 -0.90
CA GLU A 445 -1.64 11.07 0.27
C GLU A 445 -3.13 10.72 0.57
N PRO A 446 -3.46 9.42 0.73
CA PRO A 446 -4.84 8.95 0.75
C PRO A 446 -5.66 9.38 1.98
N THR A 447 -5.02 9.94 3.00
CA THR A 447 -5.60 10.28 4.31
C THR A 447 -5.65 11.78 4.58
N ALA A 448 -5.25 12.63 3.63
CA ALA A 448 -5.13 14.06 3.83
C ALA A 448 -6.43 14.73 4.31
N VAL A 449 -7.57 14.12 4.01
CA VAL A 449 -8.92 14.63 4.24
C VAL A 449 -9.80 13.65 5.06
N LEU A 450 -9.16 12.67 5.71
CA LEU A 450 -9.83 11.65 6.52
C LEU A 450 -9.59 11.90 8.02
N THR A 451 -10.55 11.50 8.83
CA THR A 451 -10.36 11.41 10.29
C THR A 451 -9.34 10.32 10.64
N PRO A 452 -8.72 10.39 11.84
CA PRO A 452 -7.88 9.33 12.38
C PRO A 452 -8.42 7.90 12.22
N GLN A 453 -9.67 7.67 12.62
CA GLN A 453 -10.30 6.36 12.59
C GLN A 453 -10.56 5.88 11.16
N GLU A 454 -10.94 6.79 10.25
CA GLU A 454 -11.11 6.48 8.84
C GLU A 454 -9.78 6.14 8.16
N ALA A 455 -8.70 6.85 8.50
CA ALA A 455 -7.35 6.56 8.04
C ALA A 455 -6.89 5.17 8.53
N ASP A 456 -7.06 4.88 9.82
CA ASP A 456 -6.67 3.59 10.41
C ASP A 456 -7.47 2.44 9.78
N SER A 457 -8.78 2.62 9.57
CA SER A 457 -9.65 1.65 8.91
C SER A 457 -9.28 1.41 7.44
N LEU A 458 -8.94 2.49 6.72
CA LEU A 458 -8.48 2.44 5.34
C LEU A 458 -7.20 1.61 5.23
N PHE A 459 -6.19 1.93 6.03
CA PHE A 459 -4.92 1.24 5.95
C PHE A 459 -4.97 -0.19 6.48
N ALA A 460 -5.79 -0.49 7.48
CA ALA A 460 -6.06 -1.87 7.87
C ALA A 460 -6.64 -2.69 6.69
N THR A 461 -7.51 -2.07 5.90
CA THR A 461 -8.10 -2.69 4.71
C THR A 461 -7.08 -2.90 3.60
N VAL A 462 -6.25 -1.90 3.33
CA VAL A 462 -5.15 -1.99 2.36
C VAL A 462 -4.10 -3.01 2.80
N GLY A 463 -3.81 -3.11 4.11
CA GLY A 463 -2.90 -4.10 4.68
C GLY A 463 -3.34 -5.54 4.41
N ARG A 464 -4.63 -5.84 4.62
CA ARG A 464 -5.21 -7.16 4.28
C ARG A 464 -5.10 -7.49 2.79
N MET A 465 -5.26 -6.50 1.91
CA MET A 465 -5.05 -6.70 0.48
C MET A 465 -3.58 -6.99 0.16
N ALA A 466 -2.66 -6.31 0.84
CA ALA A 466 -1.23 -6.52 0.66
C ALA A 466 -0.79 -7.93 1.08
N GLU A 467 -1.36 -8.47 2.16
CA GLU A 467 -1.16 -9.85 2.59
C GLU A 467 -1.57 -10.86 1.51
N ARG A 468 -2.64 -10.55 0.76
CA ARG A 468 -3.18 -11.37 -0.32
C ARG A 468 -2.47 -11.19 -1.68
N GLY A 469 -1.36 -10.45 -1.71
CA GLY A 469 -0.51 -10.33 -2.91
C GLY A 469 -0.63 -9.03 -3.69
N LEU A 470 -1.43 -8.06 -3.24
CA LEU A 470 -1.43 -6.72 -3.82
C LEU A 470 -0.16 -5.96 -3.42
N ALA A 471 0.65 -5.50 -4.38
CA ALA A 471 1.76 -4.61 -4.07
C ALA A 471 1.20 -3.21 -3.77
N VAL A 472 1.49 -2.65 -2.62
CA VAL A 472 1.02 -1.32 -2.23
C VAL A 472 2.20 -0.37 -2.10
N ILE A 473 2.11 0.76 -2.79
CA ILE A 473 2.96 1.93 -2.61
C ILE A 473 2.07 3.04 -2.08
N PHE A 474 2.28 3.50 -0.86
CA PHE A 474 1.59 4.69 -0.39
C PHE A 474 2.57 5.82 -0.10
N ILE A 475 2.10 7.03 -0.37
CA ILE A 475 2.85 8.27 -0.21
C ILE A 475 2.19 9.02 0.92
N SER A 476 3.01 9.41 1.89
CA SER A 476 2.57 10.29 2.96
C SER A 476 3.72 11.21 3.35
N HIS A 477 3.37 12.34 3.97
CA HIS A 477 4.31 13.18 4.72
C HIS A 477 4.07 13.07 6.22
N LYS A 478 3.09 12.25 6.66
CA LYS A 478 2.76 12.00 8.06
C LYS A 478 3.50 10.77 8.56
N LEU A 479 4.49 11.00 9.43
CA LEU A 479 5.37 9.93 9.94
C LEU A 479 4.61 8.85 10.70
N ARG A 480 3.54 9.18 11.43
CA ARG A 480 2.73 8.19 12.16
C ARG A 480 2.10 7.17 11.22
N GLU A 481 1.55 7.62 10.10
CA GLU A 481 0.95 6.72 9.10
C GLU A 481 2.01 5.81 8.48
N VAL A 482 3.17 6.38 8.16
CA VAL A 482 4.30 5.60 7.63
C VAL A 482 4.76 4.54 8.62
N LEU A 483 4.98 4.92 9.88
CA LEU A 483 5.41 3.99 10.92
C LEU A 483 4.36 2.91 11.24
N ALA A 484 3.06 3.25 11.14
CA ALA A 484 1.98 2.33 11.48
C ALA A 484 1.63 1.35 10.35
N PHE A 485 1.76 1.76 9.09
CA PHE A 485 1.16 1.02 7.97
C PHE A 485 2.16 0.58 6.89
N SER A 486 3.42 1.00 6.97
CA SER A 486 4.44 0.57 6.02
C SER A 486 5.33 -0.53 6.59
N ARG A 487 5.98 -1.30 5.70
CA ARG A 487 7.01 -2.28 6.10
C ARG A 487 8.39 -1.85 5.63
N ARG A 488 8.49 -1.24 4.45
CA ARG A 488 9.70 -0.55 3.96
C ARG A 488 9.44 0.92 3.78
N ILE A 489 10.43 1.77 4.03
CA ILE A 489 10.36 3.22 3.88
C ILE A 489 11.47 3.65 2.94
N ALA A 490 11.11 4.23 1.79
CA ALA A 490 12.05 4.88 0.89
C ALA A 490 11.92 6.40 1.01
N VAL A 491 13.01 7.11 1.28
CA VAL A 491 13.01 8.57 1.45
C VAL A 491 13.57 9.25 0.20
N LEU A 492 12.78 10.13 -0.41
CA LEU A 492 13.19 11.02 -1.49
C LEU A 492 13.51 12.42 -0.96
N ARG A 493 14.60 12.99 -1.46
CA ARG A 493 14.97 14.40 -1.25
C ARG A 493 15.62 14.94 -2.51
N HIS A 494 15.18 16.12 -2.96
CA HIS A 494 15.65 16.77 -4.20
C HIS A 494 15.67 15.85 -5.44
N GLY A 495 14.62 15.05 -5.63
CA GLY A 495 14.49 14.16 -6.78
C GLY A 495 15.36 12.90 -6.74
N ARG A 496 16.00 12.59 -5.60
CA ARG A 496 16.84 11.40 -5.42
C ARG A 496 16.40 10.59 -4.22
N LYS A 497 16.50 9.26 -4.30
CA LYS A 497 16.39 8.37 -3.13
C LYS A 497 17.62 8.59 -2.24
N VAL A 498 17.42 9.17 -1.07
CA VAL A 498 18.51 9.48 -0.11
C VAL A 498 18.68 8.42 0.96
N GLY A 499 17.69 7.55 1.14
CA GLY A 499 17.77 6.44 2.08
C GLY A 499 16.60 5.48 1.91
N GLU A 500 16.80 4.29 2.44
CA GLU A 500 15.79 3.24 2.54
C GLU A 500 15.99 2.48 3.85
N MET A 501 14.90 2.11 4.52
CA MET A 501 14.95 1.37 5.78
C MET A 501 13.72 0.49 5.96
N ALA A 502 13.84 -0.54 6.78
CA ALA A 502 12.69 -1.27 7.31
C ALA A 502 11.97 -0.40 8.35
N THR A 503 10.65 -0.53 8.44
CA THR A 503 9.84 0.25 9.39
C THR A 503 10.10 -0.18 10.83
N THR A 504 10.43 -1.45 11.04
CA THR A 504 10.77 -2.03 12.35
C THR A 504 12.02 -1.41 12.98
N THR A 505 12.97 -0.95 12.15
CA THR A 505 14.21 -0.30 12.59
C THR A 505 14.15 1.22 12.47
N ALA A 506 13.02 1.77 12.00
CA ALA A 506 12.84 3.18 11.78
C ALA A 506 12.26 3.85 13.02
N ASP A 507 12.89 4.95 13.44
CA ASP A 507 12.30 5.88 14.40
C ASP A 507 11.95 7.21 13.71
N GLN A 508 11.04 7.97 14.34
CA GLN A 508 10.56 9.24 13.80
C GLN A 508 11.71 10.23 13.53
N ALA A 509 12.76 10.23 14.37
CA ALA A 509 13.90 11.12 14.25
C ALA A 509 14.82 10.70 13.07
N ALA A 510 15.07 9.40 12.88
CA ALA A 510 15.87 8.84 11.79
C ALA A 510 15.25 9.16 10.45
N ILE A 511 13.94 8.99 10.34
CA ILE A 511 13.20 9.34 9.12
C ILE A 511 13.26 10.85 8.87
N ALA A 512 12.98 11.67 9.89
CA ALA A 512 13.04 13.12 9.78
C ALA A 512 14.44 13.62 9.36
N ARG A 513 15.51 13.02 9.90
CA ARG A 513 16.91 13.31 9.52
C ARG A 513 17.15 13.04 8.03
N LEU A 514 16.62 11.95 7.48
CA LEU A 514 16.74 11.67 6.04
C LEU A 514 15.94 12.64 5.18
N MET A 515 14.72 13.01 5.63
CA MET A 515 13.87 13.96 4.90
C MET A 515 14.49 15.36 4.87
N VAL A 516 14.88 15.89 6.03
CA VAL A 516 15.26 17.32 6.20
C VAL A 516 16.77 17.55 6.14
N GLY A 517 17.58 16.53 6.43
CA GLY A 517 19.04 16.63 6.41
C GLY A 517 19.67 17.36 7.61
N ALA A 518 18.87 17.71 8.63
CA ALA A 518 19.33 18.31 9.88
C ALA A 518 18.68 17.63 11.09
N GLU A 519 19.36 17.65 12.25
CA GLU A 519 18.76 17.25 13.52
C GLU A 519 17.62 18.23 13.84
N THR A 520 16.39 17.79 13.63
CA THR A 520 15.22 18.55 14.03
C THR A 520 14.83 18.04 15.40
N GLU A 521 15.41 18.61 16.45
CA GLU A 521 14.88 18.40 17.80
C GLU A 521 13.50 19.04 17.85
N ALA A 522 12.47 18.23 18.15
CA ALA A 522 11.16 18.76 18.45
C ALA A 522 11.28 19.64 19.70
N GLU A 523 11.23 20.96 19.55
CA GLU A 523 11.27 21.87 20.69
C GLU A 523 10.11 21.56 21.62
N ALA A 524 10.42 21.10 22.83
CA ALA A 524 9.42 20.79 23.84
C ALA A 524 8.60 22.05 24.14
N ARG A 525 7.28 21.95 23.98
CA ARG A 525 6.33 23.03 24.29
C ARG A 525 6.50 23.46 25.77
N PRO A 526 7.02 24.66 26.06
CA PRO A 526 7.20 25.08 27.44
C PRO A 526 5.83 25.31 28.09
N SER A 527 5.66 24.80 29.32
CA SER A 527 4.47 25.11 30.11
C SER A 527 4.45 26.61 30.44
N MET A 528 3.32 27.27 30.18
CA MET A 528 3.11 28.69 30.50
C MET A 528 1.74 28.85 31.13
N THR A 529 1.62 29.77 32.08
CA THR A 529 0.34 30.11 32.70
C THR A 529 -0.43 31.06 31.78
N PRO A 530 -1.70 30.75 31.43
CA PRO A 530 -2.56 31.69 30.70
C PRO A 530 -2.69 33.03 31.44
N GLY A 531 -2.64 34.13 30.70
CA GLY A 531 -2.77 35.49 31.24
C GLY A 531 -4.18 36.06 31.09
N ALA A 532 -4.30 37.35 30.75
CA ALA A 532 -5.59 38.03 30.62
C ALA A 532 -6.37 37.56 29.37
N PRO A 533 -7.72 37.65 29.37
CA PRO A 533 -8.54 37.39 28.18
C PRO A 533 -8.11 38.26 26.98
N MET A 534 -7.81 37.60 25.85
CA MET A 534 -7.42 38.23 24.59
C MET A 534 -8.56 38.19 23.56
N LEU A 535 -9.26 37.06 23.47
CA LEU A 535 -10.45 36.88 22.63
C LEU A 535 -11.55 36.30 23.50
N GLU A 536 -12.75 36.86 23.42
CA GLU A 536 -13.96 36.30 24.04
C GLU A 536 -15.06 36.23 22.98
N LEU A 537 -15.61 35.05 22.78
CA LEU A 537 -16.84 34.82 22.02
C LEU A 537 -17.95 34.46 22.99
N ASP A 538 -19.08 35.14 22.87
CA ASP A 538 -20.25 34.98 23.72
C ASP A 538 -21.50 34.75 22.86
N ASP A 539 -22.02 33.52 22.90
CA ASP A 539 -23.22 33.03 22.22
C ASP A 539 -23.29 33.39 20.74
N ILE A 540 -22.20 33.13 20.02
CA ILE A 540 -22.09 33.46 18.60
C ILE A 540 -22.94 32.50 17.75
N ASP A 541 -23.90 33.06 17.03
CA ASP A 541 -24.59 32.42 15.91
C ASP A 541 -24.18 33.08 14.60
N LEU A 542 -23.93 32.28 13.58
CA LEU A 542 -23.59 32.76 12.24
C LEU A 542 -24.19 31.83 11.18
N GLY A 543 -25.18 32.30 10.44
CA GLY A 543 -25.84 31.60 9.36
C GLY A 543 -25.30 32.00 7.99
N THR A 544 -24.95 31.03 7.14
CA THR A 544 -24.43 31.28 5.78
C THR A 544 -25.29 30.67 4.68
N GLY A 545 -26.49 30.20 5.00
CA GLY A 545 -27.36 29.44 4.08
C GLY A 545 -26.91 28.00 3.83
N ASP A 546 -25.66 27.67 4.11
CA ASP A 546 -25.12 26.31 4.16
C ASP A 546 -24.92 25.90 5.64
N PRO A 547 -25.61 24.86 6.14
CA PRO A 547 -25.42 24.36 7.51
C PRO A 547 -23.95 24.04 7.84
N ARG A 548 -23.16 23.59 6.85
CA ARG A 548 -21.74 23.21 7.00
C ARG A 548 -20.81 24.40 7.20
N ARG A 549 -21.32 25.61 7.01
CA ARG A 549 -20.61 26.88 7.17
C ARG A 549 -21.31 27.77 8.20
N SER A 550 -22.05 27.17 9.13
CA SER A 550 -22.74 27.88 10.20
C SER A 550 -22.07 27.69 11.56
N LEU A 551 -22.26 28.67 12.44
CA LEU A 551 -21.92 28.57 13.87
C LEU A 551 -23.21 28.67 14.68
N LYS A 552 -23.29 27.89 15.77
CA LYS A 552 -24.45 27.85 16.66
C LYS A 552 -23.98 27.80 18.11
N ASP A 553 -24.42 28.77 18.92
CA ASP A 553 -24.14 28.87 20.35
C ASP A 553 -22.64 28.73 20.68
N VAL A 554 -21.77 29.41 19.91
CA VAL A 554 -20.32 29.30 20.07
C VAL A 554 -19.81 30.28 21.12
N SER A 555 -19.33 29.74 22.25
CA SER A 555 -18.78 30.51 23.37
C SER A 555 -17.44 29.94 23.84
N PHE A 556 -16.37 30.74 23.78
CA PHE A 556 -15.07 30.40 24.36
C PHE A 556 -14.17 31.63 24.51
N THR A 557 -13.14 31.49 25.34
CA THR A 557 -12.15 32.55 25.61
C THR A 557 -10.76 32.06 25.24
N VAL A 558 -9.92 32.90 24.65
CA VAL A 558 -8.48 32.69 24.47
C VAL A 558 -7.74 33.73 25.30
N HIS A 559 -6.76 33.30 26.08
CA HIS A 559 -5.96 34.19 26.91
C HIS A 559 -4.62 34.55 26.23
N THR A 560 -3.95 35.57 26.74
CA THR A 560 -2.54 35.82 26.40
C THR A 560 -1.68 34.65 26.84
N HIS A 561 -0.62 34.32 26.09
CA HIS A 561 0.24 33.16 26.34
C HIS A 561 -0.47 31.80 26.18
N GLU A 562 -1.63 31.75 25.52
CA GLU A 562 -2.40 30.54 25.30
C GLU A 562 -2.55 30.23 23.80
N ILE A 563 -2.36 28.96 23.44
CA ILE A 563 -2.78 28.40 22.15
C ILE A 563 -4.02 27.55 22.39
N VAL A 564 -5.18 27.98 21.88
CA VAL A 564 -6.40 27.17 21.84
C VAL A 564 -6.48 26.47 20.49
N GLY A 565 -6.42 25.14 20.51
CA GLY A 565 -6.57 24.29 19.33
C GLY A 565 -8.03 23.98 19.06
N ILE A 566 -8.50 24.21 17.84
CA ILE A 566 -9.83 23.85 17.37
C ILE A 566 -9.69 22.63 16.45
N ALA A 567 -9.99 21.46 16.98
CA ALA A 567 -10.03 20.20 16.22
C ALA A 567 -11.40 20.03 15.57
N GLY A 568 -11.45 19.62 14.31
CA GLY A 568 -12.71 19.41 13.59
C GLY A 568 -12.47 18.85 12.19
N VAL A 569 -13.50 18.22 11.62
CA VAL A 569 -13.47 17.74 10.24
C VAL A 569 -14.01 18.83 9.33
N SER A 570 -13.50 18.88 8.09
CA SER A 570 -13.96 19.81 7.07
C SER A 570 -15.49 19.84 6.96
N GLY A 571 -16.06 21.05 7.05
CA GLY A 571 -17.51 21.27 7.00
C GLY A 571 -18.23 21.29 8.35
N ASN A 572 -17.51 21.26 9.48
CA ASN A 572 -18.10 21.40 10.82
C ASN A 572 -18.22 22.85 11.32
N GLY A 573 -17.95 23.87 10.49
CA GLY A 573 -18.02 25.29 10.87
C GLY A 573 -16.67 26.01 11.04
N GLN A 574 -15.54 25.32 10.82
CA GLN A 574 -14.19 25.89 10.98
C GLN A 574 -13.96 27.13 10.10
N ALA A 575 -14.39 27.05 8.83
CA ALA A 575 -14.31 28.16 7.89
C ALA A 575 -15.16 29.37 8.34
N ALA A 576 -16.30 29.13 8.98
CA ALA A 576 -17.17 30.18 9.49
C ALA A 576 -16.53 30.90 10.68
N LEU A 577 -15.90 30.15 11.59
CA LEU A 577 -15.11 30.70 12.69
C LEU A 577 -13.90 31.50 12.16
N ALA A 578 -13.18 30.96 11.17
CA ALA A 578 -12.06 31.66 10.55
C ALA A 578 -12.49 32.97 9.85
N ALA A 579 -13.65 32.96 9.17
CA ALA A 579 -14.21 34.14 8.51
C ALA A 579 -14.61 35.22 9.52
N LEU A 580 -15.27 34.83 10.61
CA LEU A 580 -15.62 35.74 11.72
C LEU A 580 -14.36 36.40 12.31
N LEU A 581 -13.37 35.60 12.70
CA LEU A 581 -12.12 36.09 13.29
C LEU A 581 -11.25 36.87 12.29
N SER A 582 -11.46 36.68 10.99
CA SER A 582 -10.79 37.45 9.94
C SER A 582 -11.48 38.78 9.60
N GLY A 583 -12.70 39.00 10.12
CA GLY A 583 -13.55 40.14 9.77
C GLY A 583 -14.19 40.02 8.39
N LEU A 584 -14.30 38.81 7.84
CA LEU A 584 -14.97 38.53 6.56
C LEU A 584 -16.47 38.23 6.73
N ALA A 585 -16.89 37.95 7.96
CA ALA A 585 -18.28 37.73 8.32
C ALA A 585 -18.59 38.40 9.66
N ALA A 586 -19.85 38.81 9.84
CA ALA A 586 -20.38 39.34 11.08
C ALA A 586 -21.33 38.29 11.71
N PRO A 587 -21.40 38.19 13.05
CA PRO A 587 -22.33 37.29 13.70
C PRO A 587 -23.76 37.80 13.55
N ASP A 588 -24.72 36.88 13.41
CA ASP A 588 -26.15 37.20 13.42
C ASP A 588 -26.64 37.50 14.85
N ARG A 589 -26.02 36.84 15.84
CA ARG A 589 -26.27 36.98 17.27
C ARG A 589 -24.98 36.72 18.06
N GLY A 590 -24.90 37.29 19.25
CA GLY A 590 -23.75 37.17 20.16
C GLY A 590 -22.78 38.33 20.04
N ALA A 591 -21.71 38.29 20.82
CA ALA A 591 -20.70 39.35 20.88
C ALA A 591 -19.27 38.78 20.80
N LEU A 592 -18.40 39.50 20.10
CA LEU A 592 -16.97 39.23 20.03
C LEU A 592 -16.22 40.38 20.71
N ARG A 593 -15.37 40.06 21.69
CA ARG A 593 -14.48 41.04 22.35
C ARG A 593 -13.01 40.70 22.10
N LEU A 594 -12.22 41.73 21.79
CA LEU A 594 -10.77 41.65 21.65
C LEU A 594 -10.11 42.50 22.73
N ALA A 595 -9.36 41.87 23.62
CA ALA A 595 -8.70 42.50 24.77
C ALA A 595 -9.63 43.44 25.56
N GLY A 596 -10.85 42.97 25.85
CA GLY A 596 -11.89 43.70 26.58
C GLY A 596 -12.71 44.71 25.77
N ALA A 597 -12.39 44.95 24.50
CA ALA A 597 -13.15 45.85 23.62
C ALA A 597 -14.07 45.06 22.68
N GLU A 598 -15.36 45.41 22.66
CA GLU A 598 -16.35 44.79 21.77
C GLU A 598 -16.13 45.20 20.31
N VAL A 599 -16.15 44.21 19.42
CA VAL A 599 -16.00 44.42 17.98
C VAL A 599 -17.36 44.64 17.36
N THR A 600 -17.60 45.87 16.90
CA THR A 600 -18.87 46.27 16.27
C THR A 600 -18.79 46.36 14.74
N ARG A 601 -17.57 46.36 14.18
CA ARG A 601 -17.34 46.36 12.73
C ARG A 601 -16.43 45.21 12.33
N PHE A 602 -17.00 44.26 11.60
CA PHE A 602 -16.32 43.10 11.07
C PHE A 602 -15.78 43.42 9.68
N GLU A 603 -14.58 44.00 9.65
CA GLU A 603 -13.85 44.28 8.42
C GLU A 603 -12.39 43.82 8.58
N PRO A 604 -11.76 43.27 7.52
CA PRO A 604 -10.36 42.83 7.56
C PRO A 604 -9.39 43.88 8.09
N ALA A 605 -9.53 45.13 7.63
CA ALA A 605 -8.68 46.24 8.07
C ALA A 605 -8.95 46.65 9.53
N GLY A 606 -10.16 46.46 10.02
CA GLY A 606 -10.53 46.69 11.42
C GLY A 606 -9.88 45.66 12.35
N MET A 607 -9.98 44.39 12.00
CA MET A 607 -9.37 43.29 12.76
C MET A 607 -7.84 43.41 12.80
N LEU A 608 -7.22 43.78 11.68
CA LEU A 608 -5.78 44.02 11.61
C LEU A 608 -5.34 45.17 12.53
N ARG A 609 -6.10 46.27 12.57
CA ARG A 609 -5.86 47.40 13.49
C ARG A 609 -6.08 47.03 14.96
N ALA A 610 -7.02 46.13 15.24
CA ALA A 610 -7.23 45.56 16.56
C ALA A 610 -6.10 44.61 17.00
N GLY A 611 -5.15 44.29 16.11
CA GLY A 611 -3.98 43.47 16.40
C GLY A 611 -4.15 41.99 16.09
N VAL A 612 -5.11 41.64 15.22
CA VAL A 612 -5.33 40.26 14.74
C VAL A 612 -4.43 39.97 13.55
N GLY A 613 -3.56 38.96 13.68
CA GLY A 613 -2.79 38.36 12.59
C GLY A 613 -3.50 37.13 12.04
N ARG A 614 -3.44 36.89 10.73
CA ARG A 614 -4.23 35.82 10.07
C ARG A 614 -3.36 35.01 9.13
N ILE A 615 -3.36 33.71 9.33
CA ILE A 615 -2.77 32.72 8.42
C ILE A 615 -3.94 31.91 7.86
N PRO A 616 -4.32 32.11 6.58
CA PRO A 616 -5.46 31.44 5.99
C PRO A 616 -5.16 29.99 5.60
N GLU A 617 -6.22 29.20 5.42
CA GLU A 617 -6.16 27.81 4.97
C GLU A 617 -5.66 27.72 3.51
N ASP A 618 -6.30 28.45 2.59
CA ASP A 618 -5.86 28.51 1.19
C ASP A 618 -4.90 29.68 0.98
N ARG A 619 -3.60 29.35 0.95
CA ARG A 619 -2.54 30.32 0.70
C ARG A 619 -2.56 30.92 -0.71
N HIS A 620 -3.10 30.22 -1.70
CA HIS A 620 -3.13 30.68 -3.09
C HIS A 620 -4.32 31.61 -3.35
N HIS A 621 -5.48 31.26 -2.79
CA HIS A 621 -6.70 32.02 -2.98
C HIS A 621 -6.80 33.20 -2.00
N ASP A 622 -6.59 32.95 -0.70
CA ASP A 622 -6.81 33.95 0.36
C ASP A 622 -5.51 34.55 0.91
N GLY A 623 -4.40 33.81 0.80
CA GLY A 623 -3.12 34.20 1.40
C GLY A 623 -2.29 35.21 0.61
N VAL A 624 -2.33 35.17 -0.72
CA VAL A 624 -1.48 36.01 -1.58
C VAL A 624 -2.22 36.51 -2.80
N VAL A 625 -1.75 37.61 -3.38
CA VAL A 625 -2.15 38.02 -4.73
C VAL A 625 -1.07 37.54 -5.69
N GLY A 626 -1.35 36.45 -6.41
CA GLY A 626 -0.33 35.72 -7.17
C GLY A 626 0.40 36.54 -8.25
N SER A 627 -0.27 37.52 -8.86
CA SER A 627 0.30 38.41 -9.88
C SER A 627 1.11 39.59 -9.31
N MET A 628 1.07 39.81 -7.99
CA MET A 628 1.86 40.86 -7.33
C MET A 628 3.23 40.32 -6.94
N SER A 629 4.21 41.21 -6.79
CA SER A 629 5.56 40.82 -6.40
C SER A 629 5.65 40.32 -4.96
N VAL A 630 6.74 39.63 -4.62
CA VAL A 630 7.08 39.25 -3.23
C VAL A 630 7.06 40.48 -2.31
N ALA A 631 7.68 41.59 -2.74
CA ALA A 631 7.73 42.82 -1.95
C ALA A 631 6.35 43.47 -1.77
N GLU A 632 5.51 43.44 -2.81
CA GLU A 632 4.15 43.95 -2.73
C GLU A 632 3.27 43.10 -1.80
N ASN A 633 3.35 41.77 -1.91
CA ASN A 633 2.60 40.85 -1.06
C ASN A 633 2.95 40.97 0.42
N LEU A 634 4.24 41.17 0.76
CA LEU A 634 4.67 41.46 2.14
C LEU A 634 4.08 42.78 2.65
N ALA A 635 3.97 43.79 1.78
CA ALA A 635 3.48 45.12 2.16
C ALA A 635 1.96 45.26 2.31
N LEU A 636 1.16 44.31 1.82
CA LEU A 636 -0.31 44.38 1.78
C LEU A 636 -0.94 44.73 3.14
N GLU A 637 -0.41 44.15 4.22
CA GLU A 637 -0.93 44.37 5.58
C GLU A 637 -0.25 45.53 6.30
N ALA A 638 0.65 46.27 5.66
CA ALA A 638 1.36 47.40 6.26
C ALA A 638 1.09 48.73 5.54
N LEU A 639 0.20 48.77 4.54
CA LEU A 639 -0.05 49.94 3.67
C LEU A 639 -0.46 51.22 4.42
N ASP A 640 -0.97 51.08 5.64
CA ASP A 640 -1.34 52.17 6.55
C ASP A 640 -0.14 52.73 7.36
N THR A 641 1.06 52.16 7.18
CA THR A 641 2.25 52.52 7.96
C THR A 641 3.20 53.45 7.19
N PRO A 642 3.84 54.44 7.86
CA PRO A 642 4.88 55.30 7.27
C PRO A 642 6.10 54.57 6.71
N ALA A 643 6.29 53.31 7.10
CA ALA A 643 7.39 52.45 6.67
C ALA A 643 7.26 52.09 5.17
N VAL A 644 6.04 51.84 4.69
CA VAL A 644 5.78 51.42 3.30
C VAL A 644 5.02 52.45 2.49
N ALA A 645 4.27 53.36 3.11
CA ALA A 645 3.53 54.41 2.41
C ALA A 645 3.56 55.74 3.19
N ARG A 646 3.66 56.87 2.48
CA ARG A 646 3.56 58.21 3.09
C ARG A 646 2.68 59.09 2.22
N LEU A 647 1.64 59.68 2.82
CA LEU A 647 0.66 60.54 2.12
C LEU A 647 0.07 59.88 0.85
N GLY A 648 -0.22 58.57 0.92
CA GLY A 648 -0.77 57.79 -0.21
C GLY A 648 0.26 57.33 -1.25
N VAL A 649 1.53 57.74 -1.13
CA VAL A 649 2.61 57.33 -2.05
C VAL A 649 3.39 56.14 -1.48
N LEU A 650 3.47 55.05 -2.24
CA LEU A 650 4.20 53.84 -1.87
C LEU A 650 5.72 54.05 -1.95
N ARG A 651 6.43 53.65 -0.90
CA ARG A 651 7.89 53.69 -0.80
C ARG A 651 8.48 52.38 -1.33
N ARG A 652 8.43 52.18 -2.65
CA ARG A 652 8.87 50.94 -3.32
C ARG A 652 10.28 50.47 -2.90
N ALA A 653 11.22 51.40 -2.75
CA ALA A 653 12.57 51.08 -2.28
C ALA A 653 12.60 50.49 -0.86
N ALA A 654 11.74 50.99 0.05
CA ALA A 654 11.61 50.48 1.41
C ALA A 654 10.91 49.11 1.41
N MET A 655 9.88 48.92 0.57
CA MET A 655 9.21 47.62 0.39
C MET A 655 10.20 46.56 -0.10
N ARG A 656 11.02 46.90 -1.10
CA ARG A 656 12.07 46.00 -1.63
C ARG A 656 13.10 45.66 -0.57
N ALA A 657 13.59 46.65 0.18
CA ALA A 657 14.57 46.42 1.25
C ALA A 657 13.99 45.50 2.33
N TRP A 658 12.74 45.72 2.74
CA TRP A 658 12.06 44.84 3.69
C TRP A 658 11.90 43.42 3.13
N ALA A 659 11.56 43.27 1.86
CA ALA A 659 11.44 41.95 1.23
C ALA A 659 12.77 41.18 1.22
N VAL A 660 13.89 41.86 1.01
CA VAL A 660 15.23 41.24 1.10
C VAL A 660 15.51 40.75 2.52
N THR A 661 15.25 41.57 3.53
CA THR A 661 15.43 41.18 4.93
C THR A 661 14.50 40.04 5.34
N ALA A 662 13.21 40.13 4.99
CA ALA A 662 12.24 39.08 5.28
C ALA A 662 12.60 37.76 4.59
N ALA A 663 13.11 37.80 3.36
CA ALA A 663 13.57 36.61 2.66
C ALA A 663 14.75 35.93 3.36
N GLN A 664 15.65 36.71 3.97
CA GLN A 664 16.75 36.18 4.79
C GLN A 664 16.24 35.61 6.12
N ASP A 665 15.42 36.37 6.86
CA ASP A 665 14.95 36.01 8.21
C ASP A 665 13.99 34.79 8.21
N TYR A 666 13.27 34.57 7.12
CA TYR A 666 12.29 33.50 6.96
C TYR A 666 12.70 32.45 5.92
N ASP A 667 13.92 32.51 5.36
CA ASP A 667 14.42 31.63 4.29
C ASP A 667 13.42 31.49 3.13
N ILE A 668 12.91 32.61 2.63
CA ILE A 668 12.00 32.65 1.47
C ILE A 668 12.87 32.59 0.20
N ARG A 669 12.86 31.43 -0.44
CA ARG A 669 13.63 31.16 -1.66
C ARG A 669 12.80 31.46 -2.90
N GLY A 670 13.43 32.00 -3.95
CA GLY A 670 12.76 32.30 -5.21
C GLY A 670 13.55 33.26 -6.10
N PRO A 671 12.94 33.76 -7.19
CA PRO A 671 13.60 34.62 -8.17
C PRO A 671 13.91 36.03 -7.68
N GLY A 672 13.54 36.36 -6.44
CA GLY A 672 13.85 37.63 -5.77
C GLY A 672 12.61 38.46 -5.41
N PRO A 673 12.81 39.64 -4.81
CA PRO A 673 11.75 40.47 -4.23
C PRO A 673 10.77 41.07 -5.26
N GLU A 674 11.17 41.18 -6.53
CA GLU A 674 10.33 41.74 -7.60
C GLU A 674 9.57 40.67 -8.39
N ALA A 675 9.84 39.38 -8.14
CA ALA A 675 9.19 38.30 -8.85
C ALA A 675 7.73 38.13 -8.39
N GLU A 676 6.86 37.74 -9.31
CA GLU A 676 5.47 37.42 -8.99
C GLU A 676 5.40 36.25 -8.01
N VAL A 677 4.55 36.37 -6.99
CA VAL A 677 4.45 35.35 -5.93
C VAL A 677 3.97 34.00 -6.45
N ARG A 678 3.19 33.96 -7.55
CA ARG A 678 2.76 32.70 -8.17
C ARG A 678 3.91 31.80 -8.65
N LEU A 679 5.12 32.35 -8.78
CA LEU A 679 6.33 31.61 -9.16
C LEU A 679 7.03 30.95 -7.96
N LEU A 680 6.63 31.28 -6.73
CA LEU A 680 7.13 30.63 -5.52
C LEU A 680 6.50 29.23 -5.37
N SER A 681 7.20 28.34 -4.67
CA SER A 681 6.58 27.08 -4.21
C SER A 681 5.61 27.34 -3.06
N GLY A 682 4.67 26.41 -2.80
CA GLY A 682 3.69 26.54 -1.71
C GLY A 682 4.34 26.78 -0.33
N GLY A 683 5.46 26.12 -0.02
CA GLY A 683 6.20 26.34 1.22
C GLY A 683 6.83 27.74 1.32
N ASN A 684 7.34 28.28 0.21
CA ASN A 684 7.87 29.65 0.18
C ASN A 684 6.76 30.70 0.26
N MET A 685 5.59 30.45 -0.35
CA MET A 685 4.39 31.27 -0.15
C MET A 685 3.98 31.29 1.32
N GLN A 686 4.00 30.14 2.00
CA GLN A 686 3.69 30.09 3.42
C GLN A 686 4.69 30.89 4.25
N LYS A 687 6.00 30.73 4.03
CA LYS A 687 7.05 31.51 4.70
C LYS A 687 6.85 33.02 4.51
N LEU A 688 6.44 33.45 3.31
CA LEU A 688 6.08 34.84 3.03
C LEU A 688 4.88 35.31 3.85
N ILE A 689 3.80 34.51 3.93
CA ILE A 689 2.62 34.82 4.73
C ILE A 689 3.00 34.96 6.20
N LEU A 690 3.79 34.02 6.74
CA LEU A 690 4.28 34.09 8.12
C LEU A 690 5.10 35.36 8.34
N ALA A 691 6.04 35.69 7.43
CA ALA A 691 6.85 36.90 7.53
C ALA A 691 6.00 38.17 7.59
N ARG A 692 4.97 38.27 6.74
CA ARG A 692 4.02 39.39 6.74
C ARG A 692 3.26 39.49 8.05
N VAL A 693 2.70 38.38 8.51
CA VAL A 693 1.83 38.33 9.70
C VAL A 693 2.63 38.64 10.97
N PHE A 694 3.79 38.02 11.16
CA PHE A 694 4.58 38.17 12.38
C PHE A 694 5.33 39.51 12.45
N ALA A 695 5.62 40.15 11.32
CA ALA A 695 6.26 41.48 11.31
C ALA A 695 5.47 42.54 12.10
N ARG A 696 4.14 42.42 12.15
CA ARG A 696 3.26 43.33 12.90
C ARG A 696 3.14 43.02 14.40
N LYS A 697 3.77 41.94 14.89
CA LYS A 697 3.67 41.49 16.29
C LYS A 697 2.20 41.41 16.77
N PRO A 698 1.37 40.56 16.13
CA PRO A 698 -0.05 40.46 16.46
C PRO A 698 -0.29 40.03 17.91
N ARG A 699 -1.38 40.54 18.50
CA ARG A 699 -1.84 40.20 19.85
C ARG A 699 -2.71 38.95 19.88
N LEU A 700 -3.47 38.73 18.81
CA LEU A 700 -4.22 37.52 18.54
C LEU A 700 -3.79 36.97 17.18
N ILE A 701 -3.53 35.67 17.08
CA ILE A 701 -3.20 35.01 15.82
C ILE A 701 -4.28 33.99 15.52
N LEU A 702 -4.96 34.15 14.38
CA LEU A 702 -5.73 33.09 13.75
C LEU A 702 -4.81 32.30 12.84
N ALA A 703 -4.53 31.06 13.21
CA ALA A 703 -3.78 30.12 12.39
C ALA A 703 -4.74 29.04 11.87
N ASN A 704 -5.25 29.21 10.65
CA ASN A 704 -6.18 28.27 10.04
C ASN A 704 -5.44 27.32 9.10
N GLN A 705 -5.36 26.04 9.48
CA GLN A 705 -4.63 24.96 8.81
C GLN A 705 -3.21 25.39 8.37
N PRO A 706 -2.41 25.99 9.26
CA PRO A 706 -1.21 26.74 8.87
C PRO A 706 -0.08 25.85 8.31
N THR A 707 -0.17 24.54 8.50
CA THR A 707 0.79 23.54 8.03
C THR A 707 0.28 22.67 6.87
N ARG A 708 -0.96 22.90 6.39
CA ARG A 708 -1.52 22.11 5.29
C ARG A 708 -0.66 22.16 4.04
N GLY A 709 -0.34 21.00 3.48
CA GLY A 709 0.52 20.91 2.29
C GLY A 709 1.92 21.48 2.50
N LEU A 710 2.44 21.48 3.74
CA LEU A 710 3.85 21.72 4.05
C LEU A 710 4.56 20.42 4.40
N ASP A 711 5.86 20.37 4.15
CA ASP A 711 6.70 19.31 4.69
C ASP A 711 6.97 19.50 6.18
N ILE A 712 7.56 18.49 6.79
CA ILE A 712 7.84 18.46 8.23
C ILE A 712 8.78 19.59 8.68
N GLY A 713 9.73 20.01 7.84
CA GLY A 713 10.67 21.08 8.16
C GLY A 713 9.98 22.45 8.17
N ALA A 714 9.18 22.74 7.15
CA ALA A 714 8.36 23.94 7.05
C ALA A 714 7.28 23.96 8.14
N ALA A 715 6.67 22.82 8.47
CA ALA A 715 5.70 22.70 9.55
C ALA A 715 6.33 22.99 10.92
N HIS A 716 7.53 22.46 11.20
CA HIS A 716 8.28 22.81 12.42
C HIS A 716 8.63 24.30 12.48
N ALA A 717 8.98 24.93 11.35
CA ALA A 717 9.23 26.36 11.31
C ALA A 717 7.97 27.16 11.68
N VAL A 718 6.80 26.77 11.17
CA VAL A 718 5.51 27.38 11.53
C VAL A 718 5.23 27.22 13.03
N ALA A 719 5.37 25.99 13.54
CA ALA A 719 5.19 25.65 14.95
C ALA A 719 6.06 26.52 15.86
N ARG A 720 7.37 26.64 15.58
CA ARG A 720 8.27 27.51 16.35
C ARG A 720 7.78 28.96 16.36
N ARG A 721 7.37 29.51 15.22
CA ARG A 721 6.91 30.92 15.17
C ARG A 721 5.64 31.14 15.98
N LEU A 722 4.72 30.17 16.01
CA LEU A 722 3.53 30.21 16.84
C LEU A 722 3.89 30.15 18.34
N LEU A 723 4.81 29.25 18.73
CA LEU A 723 5.30 29.15 20.10
C LEU A 723 6.07 30.42 20.54
N GLU A 724 6.91 30.99 19.68
CA GLU A 724 7.58 32.27 19.92
C GLU A 724 6.58 33.42 20.10
N ALA A 725 5.49 33.44 19.32
CA ALA A 725 4.46 34.47 19.45
C ALA A 725 3.65 34.33 20.74
N ARG A 726 3.28 33.10 21.11
CA ARG A 726 2.69 32.78 22.41
C ARG A 726 3.61 33.22 23.55
N ALA A 727 4.92 32.93 23.46
CA ALA A 727 5.90 33.33 24.47
C ALA A 727 5.98 34.86 24.65
N ARG A 728 5.78 35.63 23.56
CA ARG A 728 5.69 37.10 23.60
C ARG A 728 4.38 37.65 24.16
N GLY A 729 3.38 36.81 24.45
CA GLY A 729 2.09 37.22 25.01
C GLY A 729 0.92 37.22 24.02
N ALA A 730 1.10 36.72 22.79
CA ALA A 730 -0.04 36.56 21.89
C ALA A 730 -0.96 35.43 22.36
N GLY A 731 -2.28 35.60 22.14
CA GLY A 731 -3.22 34.48 22.11
C GLY A 731 -3.27 33.88 20.71
N VAL A 732 -3.42 32.57 20.59
CA VAL A 732 -3.49 31.88 19.29
C VAL A 732 -4.74 31.01 19.23
N VAL A 733 -5.50 31.15 18.14
CA VAL A 733 -6.54 30.21 17.73
C VAL A 733 -5.94 29.37 16.60
N LEU A 734 -5.60 28.12 16.91
CA LEU A 734 -5.06 27.16 15.94
C LEU A 734 -6.19 26.26 15.47
N ILE A 735 -6.67 26.44 14.25
CA ILE A 735 -7.64 25.55 13.62
C ILE A 735 -6.86 24.54 12.79
N SER A 736 -7.02 23.24 13.06
CA SER A 736 -6.37 22.21 12.26
C SER A 736 -7.18 20.93 12.23
N GLU A 737 -7.10 20.25 11.09
CA GLU A 737 -7.61 18.88 10.92
C GLU A 737 -6.56 17.86 11.38
N ASP A 738 -5.29 18.27 11.53
CA ASP A 738 -4.20 17.43 12.01
C ASP A 738 -4.13 17.46 13.55
N LEU A 739 -4.54 16.35 14.18
CA LEU A 739 -4.49 16.21 15.63
C LEU A 739 -3.05 16.22 16.18
N ASP A 740 -2.05 15.85 15.40
CA ASP A 740 -0.66 15.87 15.87
C ASP A 740 -0.19 17.32 16.04
N GLU A 741 -0.59 18.21 15.14
CA GLU A 741 -0.35 19.64 15.24
C GLU A 741 -1.10 20.25 16.44
N ILE A 742 -2.39 19.91 16.60
CA ILE A 742 -3.20 20.37 17.75
C ILE A 742 -2.59 19.90 19.06
N LEU A 743 -2.32 18.60 19.20
CA LEU A 743 -1.81 18.01 20.45
C LEU A 743 -0.37 18.46 20.75
N GLY A 744 0.42 18.75 19.73
CA GLY A 744 1.77 19.26 19.85
C GLY A 744 1.84 20.73 20.27
N LEU A 745 0.89 21.57 19.84
CA LEU A 745 0.96 23.02 20.05
C LEU A 745 -0.04 23.57 21.07
N ALA A 746 -1.25 23.02 21.13
CA ALA A 746 -2.35 23.62 21.90
C ALA A 746 -2.21 23.40 23.41
N ASP A 747 -2.43 24.47 24.18
CA ASP A 747 -2.65 24.45 25.62
C ASP A 747 -3.98 23.79 25.96
N ARG A 748 -5.04 24.18 25.26
CA ARG A 748 -6.39 23.70 25.43
C ARG A 748 -6.99 23.33 24.09
N VAL A 749 -7.77 22.26 24.05
CA VAL A 749 -8.36 21.73 22.81
C VAL A 749 -9.87 21.83 22.90
N LEU A 750 -10.47 22.48 21.90
CA LEU A 750 -11.90 22.49 21.65
C LEU A 750 -12.18 21.66 20.39
N VAL A 751 -13.29 20.94 20.40
CA VAL A 751 -13.74 20.12 19.28
C VAL A 751 -14.96 20.76 18.65
N MET A 752 -14.89 20.96 17.35
CA MET A 752 -15.94 21.54 16.53
C MET A 752 -16.72 20.47 15.78
N HIS A 753 -18.03 20.46 15.99
CA HIS A 753 -18.96 19.54 15.34
C HIS A 753 -20.30 20.24 15.08
N ASP A 754 -20.80 20.17 13.84
CA ASP A 754 -22.06 20.79 13.39
C ASP A 754 -22.25 22.26 13.84
N GLY A 755 -21.19 23.06 13.73
CA GLY A 755 -21.18 24.48 14.09
C GLY A 755 -21.13 24.78 15.58
N ARG A 756 -21.04 23.77 16.45
CA ARG A 756 -20.94 23.90 17.91
C ARG A 756 -19.52 23.57 18.38
N LEU A 757 -19.09 24.21 19.47
CA LEU A 757 -17.82 23.89 20.15
C LEU A 757 -18.08 23.16 21.46
N SER A 758 -17.21 22.20 21.76
CA SER A 758 -17.15 21.50 23.04
C SER A 758 -15.70 21.40 23.49
N GLU A 759 -15.42 21.43 24.79
CA GLU A 759 -14.07 21.24 25.29
C GLU A 759 -13.70 19.76 25.27
N ALA A 760 -12.48 19.43 24.84
CA ALA A 760 -12.00 18.05 24.79
C ALA A 760 -11.87 17.48 26.20
N VAL A 761 -12.52 16.34 26.46
CA VAL A 761 -12.50 15.67 27.78
C VAL A 761 -11.15 15.03 28.11
N SER A 762 -10.33 14.78 27.09
CA SER A 762 -8.99 14.24 27.23
C SER A 762 -8.10 14.74 26.08
N ARG A 763 -6.78 14.54 26.23
CA ARG A 763 -5.81 14.73 25.13
C ARG A 763 -5.58 13.45 24.32
N ASP A 764 -6.41 12.42 24.52
CA ASP A 764 -6.33 11.19 23.75
C ASP A 764 -6.85 11.45 22.32
N ARG A 765 -6.02 11.12 21.33
CA ARG A 765 -6.30 11.27 19.90
C ARG A 765 -7.58 10.54 19.50
N ALA A 766 -7.79 9.32 19.99
CA ALA A 766 -8.94 8.51 19.63
C ALA A 766 -10.24 9.17 20.14
N VAL A 767 -10.23 9.64 21.38
CA VAL A 767 -11.37 10.32 22.00
C VAL A 767 -11.70 11.62 21.26
N ILE A 768 -10.69 12.44 20.96
CA ILE A 768 -10.89 13.68 20.21
C ILE A 768 -11.44 13.38 18.80
N GLY A 769 -10.93 12.36 18.12
CA GLY A 769 -11.44 11.95 16.81
C GLY A 769 -12.91 11.51 16.83
N LEU A 770 -13.35 10.80 17.88
CA LEU A 770 -14.76 10.44 18.07
C LEU A 770 -15.64 11.67 18.29
N MET A 771 -15.18 12.62 19.11
CA MET A 771 -15.88 13.89 19.32
C MET A 771 -16.00 14.70 18.03
N MET A 772 -14.96 14.67 17.16
CA MET A 772 -14.99 15.33 15.85
C MET A 772 -16.03 14.72 14.90
N ALA A 773 -16.35 13.43 15.08
CA ALA A 773 -17.39 12.71 14.34
C ALA A 773 -18.79 12.82 14.99
N GLY A 774 -18.91 13.50 16.14
CA GLY A 774 -20.19 13.72 16.83
C GLY A 774 -20.57 12.61 17.82
N GLU A 775 -19.67 11.66 18.10
CA GLU A 775 -19.88 10.65 19.13
C GLU A 775 -19.57 11.22 20.53
N ARG A 776 -20.41 10.90 21.53
CA ARG A 776 -20.15 11.29 22.91
C ARG A 776 -19.06 10.41 23.47
N ALA A 777 -17.94 11.01 23.87
CA ALA A 777 -16.95 10.36 24.71
C ALA A 777 -17.64 9.92 26.02
N ALA A 778 -17.66 8.61 26.28
CA ALA A 778 -18.24 8.02 27.50
C ALA A 778 -17.29 8.17 28.69
#